data_AF-A0A368AZ49-F1
#
_entry.id   AF-A0A368AZ49-F1
#
_cell.length_a   1.000
_cell.length_b   1.000
_cell.length_c   1.000
_cell.angle_alpha   90.00
_cell.angle_beta   90.00
_cell.angle_gamma   90.00
#
_symmetry.space_group_name_H-M   'P 1'
#
loop_
_entity.id
_entity.type
_entity.pdbx_description
1 polymer ?
#
loop_
_entity_poly.entity_id
_entity_poly.type
_entity_poly.pdbx_seq_one_letter_code
_entity_poly.pdbx_strand_id
1 'polypeptide(L)'
;MNKKNLWQLLVSASALFILTLSAKSQETYSQNFDDFADGDIDLGDGTIISGSAASIQNGRLQLTIDGQALGASSFSIPAIPGSSAGFTLTFDYEMFDSVGANDPADGFSINYGDASLGTLGAAEEGMSGQGGVVENLSFEIDTWRNGDPEQGVNISGIAGGVDVGELAFNNGVILDDGQTVSGSMEISWDPVSGASFKTTGLNTEADFESIDTGDFIPSDDHNFIFSARVGGANQDLFIDNLIISTVAPGDDDDDGLPNSYEIANDLDPDDATGDNGAEGDPDNDGVNNIDEYENKTNPQNPDTDGDGLVDGVENGSGDYDGPEATGTDPLNADTDGDNLADGVENPTLAYDPENPEDQPGTDPNLSDTDGDGFSDGNEVASGRNPTEEDEVDESTYVQNFDGFSNGETDLGDGSIIAGDAASVEDGRLILTRDGEGLGFSSFSVPPIPGSSNGFKITLDYELNDGAGANNPADGFSINYGDATLGELGSAEEGMNASQATENLSFEVDTWQNFDAEQGVNISGLAGGSDLDQLAFTNGPILNDGERVEGTIEIVWQPDLGATFRTTGMNTNADFENVEIPDFVPSDDHTFIITARVGGANQDFIIDNLIIQTGLFDGDADGDSLPDIYENEIAGNITDLNGIGEGPGPGAGTGDFDGDGLADFEEYENRTNPTKVDTDEDGLNDKVETGTGKWVSIDDTGTNPLKADSDSDGLSDGVENPDLAYDPDNPEKQPGSNPNLADTDEDLVSDGSEISKGRDPSVAQSAPRGYEQDFEGFADGTTDLGDGSVIAGAAASIVEGRLQLTRDGQGLGYSSFSIPPIKDSSNGFTVTFDYELFDSQGSNDPADGFSFNYGNAQLGELGGAEEGMAKPDGGPIVDGVTENLSFEVDTWRNGDPEQGLNISGVGDGVELDQLAFENGIILEDGSRKEGTMEISWSPQSGASFKTEGLTTNADFADIETPDFTADDGHTFIFSARVGGANMDLFIDNLVISLGSLGAPFQITDIDKQGSEVNLTWTSSPNRVYLVERSESLENDGTDSNRDGDFGFWEEVDDGVISQGDETTFTDEIFDDSKKVFWRVTDMGKAE
;
A
#
# COMPACT_ATOMS: atom_id res chain seq x y z
N MET A 1 -61.13 -11.42 55.17
CA MET A 1 -61.91 -12.07 56.26
C MET A 1 -61.52 -13.56 56.26
N ASN A 2 -61.06 -14.10 57.40
CA ASN A 2 -60.44 -15.42 57.61
C ASN A 2 -61.20 -16.66 57.09
N LYS A 3 -60.45 -17.74 56.74
CA LYS A 3 -60.60 -19.10 57.33
C LYS A 3 -59.47 -20.11 56.97
N LYS A 4 -58.69 -20.46 57.99
CA LYS A 4 -57.86 -21.68 58.11
C LYS A 4 -58.71 -22.93 58.38
N ASN A 5 -58.14 -24.11 58.03
CA ASN A 5 -58.19 -25.46 58.65
C ASN A 5 -58.51 -26.51 57.56
N LEU A 6 -57.77 -27.62 57.36
CA LEU A 6 -57.38 -28.62 58.36
C LEU A 6 -56.35 -29.64 57.78
N TRP A 7 -55.31 -29.96 58.56
CA TRP A 7 -54.42 -31.14 58.42
C TRP A 7 -55.09 -32.43 58.96
N GLN A 8 -54.73 -33.63 58.43
CA GLN A 8 -54.18 -34.81 59.18
C GLN A 8 -54.41 -36.22 58.54
N LEU A 9 -53.28 -36.88 58.19
CA LEU A 9 -52.76 -38.23 58.56
C LEU A 9 -53.49 -39.58 58.22
N LEU A 10 -52.77 -40.42 57.43
CA LEU A 10 -52.20 -41.78 57.70
C LEU A 10 -53.16 -42.95 58.11
N VAL A 11 -53.10 -44.24 57.69
CA VAL A 11 -52.02 -45.24 57.39
C VAL A 11 -52.66 -46.46 56.66
N SER A 12 -51.95 -47.16 55.74
CA SER A 12 -51.61 -48.62 55.82
C SER A 12 -51.33 -49.31 54.47
N ALA A 13 -50.11 -49.86 54.40
CA ALA A 13 -49.43 -50.66 53.39
C ALA A 13 -50.19 -51.80 52.68
N SER A 14 -49.85 -52.05 51.41
CA SER A 14 -49.03 -53.21 50.98
C SER A 14 -48.72 -53.15 49.48
N ALA A 15 -47.47 -53.46 49.14
CA ALA A 15 -46.80 -53.29 47.87
C ALA A 15 -47.42 -54.02 46.66
N LEU A 16 -47.55 -53.28 45.56
CA LEU A 16 -47.34 -53.73 44.19
C LEU A 16 -46.60 -52.57 43.51
N PHE A 17 -45.31 -52.75 43.21
CA PHE A 17 -44.53 -51.79 42.42
C PHE A 17 -45.04 -51.92 40.99
N ILE A 18 -46.05 -51.13 40.65
CA ILE A 18 -46.30 -50.71 39.28
C ILE A 18 -45.45 -49.45 39.16
N LEU A 19 -44.37 -49.49 38.39
CA LEU A 19 -43.79 -48.27 37.84
C LEU A 19 -44.88 -47.69 36.95
N THR A 20 -45.67 -46.77 37.48
CA THR A 20 -46.34 -45.80 36.63
C THR A 20 -45.24 -44.82 36.27
N LEU A 21 -44.67 -44.94 35.06
CA LEU A 21 -44.09 -43.78 34.41
C LEU A 21 -45.20 -42.74 34.37
N SER A 22 -44.98 -41.64 35.06
CA SER A 22 -45.78 -40.43 34.84
C SER A 22 -45.23 -39.87 33.54
N ALA A 23 -46.03 -39.86 32.48
CA ALA A 23 -45.74 -38.98 31.34
C ALA A 23 -45.49 -37.57 31.91
N LYS A 24 -44.33 -36.98 31.62
CA LYS A 24 -44.06 -35.57 31.92
C LYS A 24 -44.94 -34.78 30.94
N SER A 25 -45.81 -33.91 31.46
CA SER A 25 -46.63 -33.02 30.65
C SER A 25 -45.80 -31.85 30.12
N GLN A 26 -46.11 -31.38 28.91
CA GLN A 26 -45.75 -30.03 28.45
C GLN A 26 -46.13 -29.01 29.54
N GLU A 27 -45.16 -28.23 30.00
CA GLU A 27 -45.38 -27.16 30.97
C GLU A 27 -45.28 -25.81 30.25
N THR A 28 -46.17 -24.88 30.62
CA THR A 28 -46.22 -23.54 30.01
C THR A 28 -46.17 -22.47 31.09
N TYR A 29 -45.25 -21.52 30.94
CA TYR A 29 -45.29 -20.23 31.61
C TYR A 29 -45.91 -19.20 30.68
N SER A 30 -46.81 -18.36 31.18
CA SER A 30 -47.42 -17.31 30.36
C SER A 30 -47.71 -16.06 31.19
N GLN A 31 -47.41 -14.89 30.64
CA GLN A 31 -47.65 -13.61 31.27
C GLN A 31 -47.98 -12.53 30.24
N ASN A 32 -49.13 -11.89 30.42
CA ASN A 32 -49.56 -10.73 29.60
C ASN A 32 -49.69 -9.44 30.43
N PHE A 33 -49.29 -9.49 31.70
CA PHE A 33 -49.16 -8.38 32.66
C PHE A 33 -50.41 -7.50 32.94
N ASP A 34 -51.54 -7.72 32.25
CA ASP A 34 -52.80 -6.96 32.32
C ASP A 34 -53.45 -6.92 33.72
N ASP A 35 -53.20 -7.93 34.55
CA ASP A 35 -53.80 -8.09 35.87
C ASP A 35 -53.04 -7.33 36.98
N PHE A 36 -51.92 -6.67 36.65
CA PHE A 36 -51.05 -5.97 37.58
C PHE A 36 -51.17 -4.44 37.44
N ALA A 37 -50.90 -3.72 38.53
CA ALA A 37 -50.96 -2.26 38.55
C ALA A 37 -49.60 -1.63 38.21
N ASP A 38 -49.63 -0.40 37.69
CA ASP A 38 -48.41 0.37 37.42
C ASP A 38 -47.50 0.45 38.66
N GLY A 39 -46.23 0.07 38.49
CA GLY A 39 -45.22 0.01 39.54
C GLY A 39 -45.13 -1.32 40.30
N ASP A 40 -45.96 -2.32 39.98
CA ASP A 40 -45.83 -3.65 40.57
C ASP A 40 -44.53 -4.32 40.12
N ILE A 41 -43.86 -5.01 41.05
CA ILE A 41 -42.60 -5.76 40.84
C ILE A 41 -42.67 -7.20 41.42
N ASP A 42 -43.82 -7.58 41.98
CA ASP A 42 -44.06 -8.90 42.56
C ASP A 42 -45.32 -9.49 41.92
N LEU A 43 -45.14 -10.46 41.04
CA LEU A 43 -46.25 -11.10 40.32
C LEU A 43 -46.88 -12.26 41.12
N GLY A 44 -46.26 -12.67 42.23
CA GLY A 44 -46.75 -13.72 43.11
C GLY A 44 -46.63 -15.15 42.57
N ASP A 45 -45.94 -15.36 41.45
CA ASP A 45 -45.74 -16.64 40.76
C ASP A 45 -44.33 -17.22 40.95
N GLY A 46 -43.44 -16.49 41.64
CA GLY A 46 -42.05 -16.89 41.88
C GLY A 46 -41.05 -16.19 40.96
N THR A 47 -41.52 -15.42 39.98
CA THR A 47 -40.66 -14.53 39.20
C THR A 47 -40.05 -13.44 40.06
N ILE A 48 -38.92 -12.89 39.59
CA ILE A 48 -38.23 -11.77 40.23
C ILE A 48 -38.04 -10.67 39.19
N ILE A 49 -38.58 -9.49 39.48
CA ILE A 49 -38.28 -8.24 38.75
C ILE A 49 -37.22 -7.48 39.56
N SER A 50 -36.06 -7.23 38.95
CA SER A 50 -34.90 -6.57 39.55
C SER A 50 -34.45 -5.35 38.74
N GLY A 51 -33.84 -4.37 39.38
CA GLY A 51 -33.40 -3.13 38.75
C GLY A 51 -34.29 -1.92 39.07
N SER A 52 -33.73 -0.71 38.93
CA SER A 52 -34.43 0.52 39.32
C SER A 52 -35.45 1.00 38.27
N ALA A 53 -35.28 0.58 37.01
CA ALA A 53 -36.19 0.87 35.92
C ALA A 53 -37.35 -0.14 35.83
N ALA A 54 -37.13 -1.38 36.28
CA ALA A 54 -38.07 -2.46 35.98
C ALA A 54 -39.34 -2.45 36.84
N SER A 55 -40.49 -2.42 36.16
CA SER A 55 -41.81 -2.50 36.79
C SER A 55 -42.90 -2.74 35.75
N ILE A 56 -44.08 -3.16 36.18
CA ILE A 56 -45.26 -3.17 35.29
C ILE A 56 -45.70 -1.74 35.00
N GLN A 57 -45.95 -1.42 33.74
CA GLN A 57 -46.47 -0.14 33.28
C GLN A 57 -47.50 -0.35 32.18
N ASN A 58 -48.72 0.16 32.39
CA ASN A 58 -49.83 0.06 31.44
C ASN A 58 -50.14 -1.36 30.97
N GLY A 59 -50.01 -2.35 31.86
CA GLY A 59 -50.24 -3.77 31.52
C GLY A 59 -49.11 -4.42 30.73
N ARG A 60 -47.90 -3.86 30.74
CA ARG A 60 -46.69 -4.43 30.10
C ARG A 60 -45.52 -4.41 31.08
N LEU A 61 -44.54 -5.29 30.93
CA LEU A 61 -43.30 -5.23 31.68
C LEU A 61 -42.37 -4.18 31.06
N GLN A 62 -41.96 -3.17 31.82
CA GLN A 62 -40.90 -2.24 31.41
C GLN A 62 -39.56 -2.68 32.02
N LEU A 63 -38.48 -2.70 31.25
CA LEU A 63 -37.13 -3.03 31.74
C LEU A 63 -36.18 -1.83 31.71
N THR A 64 -36.29 -0.94 30.72
CA THR A 64 -35.50 0.30 30.62
C THR A 64 -36.41 1.52 30.48
N ILE A 65 -35.89 2.71 30.79
CA ILE A 65 -36.64 3.96 30.71
C ILE A 65 -35.82 5.01 29.96
N ASP A 66 -36.36 5.53 28.87
CA ASP A 66 -35.74 6.58 28.07
C ASP A 66 -35.37 7.81 28.92
N GLY A 67 -34.14 8.31 28.71
CA GLY A 67 -33.56 9.45 29.40
C GLY A 67 -33.22 9.23 30.88
N GLN A 68 -33.25 7.99 31.38
CA GLN A 68 -32.95 7.68 32.78
C GLN A 68 -31.86 6.60 32.92
N ALA A 69 -30.63 7.03 33.25
CA ALA A 69 -29.49 6.17 33.54
C ALA A 69 -29.63 5.37 34.86
N LEU A 70 -30.53 4.38 34.89
CA LEU A 70 -30.95 3.64 36.09
C LEU A 70 -30.20 2.32 36.35
N GLY A 71 -29.16 2.04 35.55
CA GLY A 71 -28.39 0.79 35.61
C GLY A 71 -29.18 -0.43 35.14
N ALA A 72 -28.57 -1.62 35.23
CA ALA A 72 -29.18 -2.85 34.72
C ALA A 72 -30.47 -3.27 35.45
N SER A 73 -31.33 -3.97 34.71
CA SER A 73 -32.57 -4.54 35.17
C SER A 73 -32.76 -5.96 34.61
N SER A 74 -33.61 -6.74 35.27
CA SER A 74 -33.94 -8.07 34.78
C SER A 74 -35.33 -8.54 35.21
N PHE A 75 -35.87 -9.46 34.42
CA PHE A 75 -37.03 -10.26 34.76
C PHE A 75 -36.65 -11.74 34.69
N SER A 76 -36.61 -12.38 35.86
CA SER A 76 -36.20 -13.78 35.99
C SER A 76 -37.39 -14.69 36.28
N ILE A 77 -37.49 -15.76 35.50
CA ILE A 77 -38.53 -16.78 35.58
C ILE A 77 -37.90 -18.07 36.11
N PRO A 78 -38.45 -18.65 37.20
CA PRO A 78 -37.96 -19.91 37.74
C PRO A 78 -37.96 -21.02 36.70
N ALA A 79 -37.04 -21.96 36.87
CA ALA A 79 -36.92 -23.15 36.03
C ALA A 79 -38.27 -23.84 35.77
N ILE A 80 -38.51 -24.13 34.49
CA ILE A 80 -39.73 -24.78 34.01
C ILE A 80 -39.39 -26.24 33.74
N PRO A 81 -40.06 -27.21 34.39
CA PRO A 81 -39.79 -28.62 34.16
C PRO A 81 -39.95 -29.03 32.69
N GLY A 82 -38.99 -29.81 32.18
CA GLY A 82 -38.93 -30.26 30.79
C GLY A 82 -38.11 -29.35 29.88
N SER A 83 -37.60 -28.20 30.36
CA SER A 83 -36.83 -27.27 29.53
C SER A 83 -35.53 -27.87 29.00
N SER A 84 -34.94 -28.85 29.69
CA SER A 84 -33.71 -29.51 29.20
C SER A 84 -33.92 -30.40 27.97
N ALA A 85 -35.17 -30.67 27.60
CA ALA A 85 -35.52 -31.44 26.42
C ALA A 85 -36.00 -30.55 25.26
N GLY A 86 -35.85 -29.23 25.40
CA GLY A 86 -36.24 -28.24 24.41
C GLY A 86 -37.38 -27.34 24.88
N PHE A 87 -37.44 -26.15 24.30
CA PHE A 87 -38.48 -25.15 24.59
C PHE A 87 -38.77 -24.23 23.41
N THR A 88 -39.94 -23.61 23.45
CA THR A 88 -40.27 -22.44 22.64
C THR A 88 -40.65 -21.26 23.54
N LEU A 89 -40.27 -20.06 23.11
CA LEU A 89 -40.48 -18.81 23.82
C LEU A 89 -40.95 -17.74 22.82
N THR A 90 -42.08 -17.09 23.12
CA THR A 90 -42.64 -16.02 22.27
C THR A 90 -43.09 -14.84 23.10
N PHE A 91 -42.85 -13.61 22.65
CA PHE A 91 -43.39 -12.39 23.27
C PHE A 91 -43.48 -11.24 22.26
N ASP A 92 -44.30 -10.25 22.60
CA ASP A 92 -44.35 -8.97 21.90
C ASP A 92 -43.44 -7.96 22.61
N TYR A 93 -42.80 -7.09 21.85
CA TYR A 93 -41.96 -6.02 22.39
C TYR A 93 -42.28 -4.66 21.75
N GLU A 94 -41.97 -3.59 22.48
CA GLU A 94 -41.94 -2.22 21.98
C GLU A 94 -40.69 -1.54 22.53
N MET A 95 -39.87 -0.98 21.63
CA MET A 95 -38.69 -0.20 21.97
C MET A 95 -38.83 1.22 21.42
N PHE A 96 -38.45 2.21 22.22
CA PHE A 96 -38.53 3.61 21.82
C PHE A 96 -37.33 4.39 22.36
N ASP A 97 -36.74 5.19 21.50
CA ASP A 97 -35.72 6.19 21.84
C ASP A 97 -36.21 7.59 21.44
N SER A 98 -35.96 8.61 22.27
CA SER A 98 -36.40 9.97 22.01
C SER A 98 -35.35 10.83 21.34
N VAL A 99 -35.78 11.62 20.33
CA VAL A 99 -34.92 12.53 19.54
C VAL A 99 -33.97 13.33 20.44
N GLY A 100 -32.66 13.05 20.34
CA GLY A 100 -31.66 13.49 21.31
C GLY A 100 -30.26 13.71 20.75
N ALA A 101 -29.27 13.81 21.64
CA ALA A 101 -27.83 13.88 21.29
C ALA A 101 -27.06 12.65 21.82
N ASN A 102 -27.79 11.61 22.25
CA ASN A 102 -27.21 10.34 22.67
C ASN A 102 -27.96 9.25 21.91
N ASP A 103 -27.21 8.43 21.17
CA ASP A 103 -27.74 7.29 20.43
C ASP A 103 -28.31 6.19 21.37
N PRO A 104 -29.20 5.31 20.86
CA PRO A 104 -29.55 4.07 21.53
C PRO A 104 -28.28 3.28 21.91
N ALA A 105 -28.22 2.74 23.13
CA ALA A 105 -27.04 2.05 23.68
C ALA A 105 -27.35 1.10 24.86
N ASP A 106 -28.57 0.59 24.93
CA ASP A 106 -29.04 -0.12 26.13
C ASP A 106 -29.28 -1.63 25.88
N GLY A 107 -29.82 -2.00 24.72
CA GLY A 107 -30.03 -3.38 24.28
C GLY A 107 -30.77 -4.28 25.28
N PHE A 108 -30.87 -5.57 24.97
CA PHE A 108 -31.28 -6.59 25.95
C PHE A 108 -30.92 -8.01 25.48
N SER A 109 -30.91 -8.96 26.42
CA SER A 109 -30.70 -10.38 26.15
C SER A 109 -31.76 -11.25 26.81
N ILE A 110 -32.03 -12.42 26.19
CA ILE A 110 -32.85 -13.50 26.73
C ILE A 110 -31.92 -14.67 27.01
N ASN A 111 -31.93 -15.16 28.25
CA ASN A 111 -30.94 -16.12 28.74
C ASN A 111 -31.61 -17.38 29.27
N TYR A 112 -31.12 -18.56 28.86
CA TYR A 112 -31.47 -19.86 29.42
C TYR A 112 -30.23 -20.52 30.02
N GLY A 113 -30.17 -20.60 31.36
CA GLY A 113 -28.94 -21.03 32.03
C GLY A 113 -29.02 -21.17 33.54
N ASP A 114 -27.87 -21.42 34.17
CA ASP A 114 -27.74 -21.63 35.61
C ASP A 114 -27.60 -20.34 36.44
N ALA A 115 -27.75 -19.19 35.78
CA ALA A 115 -27.85 -17.88 36.42
C ALA A 115 -28.97 -17.84 37.48
N SER A 116 -28.63 -17.28 38.66
CA SER A 116 -29.56 -17.15 39.77
C SER A 116 -30.70 -16.16 39.48
N LEU A 117 -31.89 -16.41 40.03
CA LEU A 117 -33.00 -15.46 39.91
C LEU A 117 -32.63 -14.07 40.45
N GLY A 118 -32.88 -13.04 39.64
CA GLY A 118 -32.54 -11.65 39.93
C GLY A 118 -31.11 -11.24 39.56
N THR A 119 -30.32 -12.11 38.93
CA THR A 119 -29.07 -11.72 38.27
C THR A 119 -29.35 -10.66 37.21
N LEU A 120 -28.42 -9.71 37.07
CA LEU A 120 -28.49 -8.59 36.13
C LEU A 120 -27.43 -8.83 35.04
N GLY A 121 -27.83 -9.41 33.92
CA GLY A 121 -26.96 -9.61 32.75
C GLY A 121 -26.72 -8.32 31.95
N ALA A 122 -26.00 -8.46 30.85
CA ALA A 122 -25.78 -7.45 29.83
C ALA A 122 -26.66 -7.71 28.59
N ALA A 123 -26.64 -6.77 27.64
CA ALA A 123 -27.31 -6.93 26.36
C ALA A 123 -26.43 -7.77 25.43
N GLU A 124 -25.21 -7.28 25.19
CA GLU A 124 -24.08 -7.96 24.58
C GLU A 124 -23.45 -8.93 25.58
N GLU A 125 -23.13 -10.15 25.13
CA GLU A 125 -22.55 -11.26 25.90
C GLU A 125 -23.43 -11.80 27.05
N GLY A 126 -24.71 -11.42 27.09
CA GLY A 126 -25.73 -11.96 27.99
C GLY A 126 -25.31 -12.09 29.46
N MET A 127 -24.90 -13.29 29.88
CA MET A 127 -24.46 -13.61 31.24
C MET A 127 -22.93 -13.75 31.41
N SER A 128 -22.13 -13.46 30.37
CA SER A 128 -20.68 -13.48 30.43
C SER A 128 -20.16 -12.53 31.51
N GLY A 129 -19.12 -12.99 32.22
CA GLY A 129 -18.58 -12.30 33.39
C GLY A 129 -19.46 -12.31 34.66
N GLN A 130 -20.67 -12.89 34.65
CA GLN A 130 -21.47 -13.07 35.88
C GLN A 130 -20.95 -14.24 36.71
N GLY A 131 -20.37 -13.92 37.87
CA GLY A 131 -19.70 -14.90 38.72
C GLY A 131 -20.58 -16.07 39.14
N GLY A 132 -20.23 -17.28 38.68
CA GLY A 132 -20.88 -18.53 39.04
C GLY A 132 -21.87 -19.06 38.02
N VAL A 133 -22.01 -18.39 36.86
CA VAL A 133 -22.66 -18.94 35.67
C VAL A 133 -21.65 -19.83 34.95
N VAL A 134 -22.03 -21.06 34.62
CA VAL A 134 -21.20 -21.98 33.84
C VAL A 134 -21.90 -22.53 32.60
N GLU A 135 -23.24 -22.47 32.57
CA GLU A 135 -24.05 -22.89 31.42
C GLU A 135 -25.07 -21.79 31.13
N ASN A 136 -25.00 -21.18 29.96
CA ASN A 136 -25.96 -20.18 29.53
C ASN A 136 -26.03 -20.08 28.00
N LEU A 137 -27.25 -20.16 27.45
CA LEU A 137 -27.54 -19.77 26.07
C LEU A 137 -28.18 -18.38 26.07
N SER A 138 -27.61 -17.46 25.29
CA SER A 138 -28.02 -16.06 25.17
C SER A 138 -28.58 -15.77 23.78
N PHE A 139 -29.64 -14.98 23.73
CA PHE A 139 -30.21 -14.41 22.51
C PHE A 139 -30.22 -12.90 22.67
N GLU A 140 -29.45 -12.20 21.84
CA GLU A 140 -29.04 -10.82 22.13
C GLU A 140 -29.56 -9.85 21.09
N ILE A 141 -29.85 -8.65 21.57
CA ILE A 141 -30.27 -7.51 20.77
C ILE A 141 -29.45 -6.33 21.25
N ASP A 142 -28.40 -6.00 20.51
CA ASP A 142 -27.57 -4.85 20.82
C ASP A 142 -28.08 -3.60 20.07
N THR A 143 -28.52 -2.60 20.84
CA THR A 143 -28.97 -1.33 20.27
C THR A 143 -27.86 -0.29 20.21
N TRP A 144 -26.64 -0.60 20.67
CA TRP A 144 -25.56 0.36 20.72
C TRP A 144 -25.05 0.71 19.32
N ARG A 145 -25.11 2.00 19.00
CA ARG A 145 -24.58 2.57 17.76
C ARG A 145 -23.14 3.07 17.95
N ASN A 146 -22.27 2.19 18.45
CA ASN A 146 -20.83 2.45 18.56
C ASN A 146 -20.04 1.99 17.32
N GLY A 147 -20.68 1.27 16.39
CA GLY A 147 -20.01 0.69 15.23
C GLY A 147 -19.14 -0.52 15.59
N ASP A 148 -19.45 -1.21 16.70
CA ASP A 148 -18.85 -2.51 17.00
C ASP A 148 -19.18 -3.53 15.91
N PRO A 149 -18.26 -4.48 15.63
CA PRO A 149 -18.57 -5.67 14.85
C PRO A 149 -19.81 -6.40 15.35
N GLU A 150 -20.09 -6.41 16.66
CA GLU A 150 -21.21 -7.10 17.31
C GLU A 150 -22.51 -6.28 17.35
N GLN A 151 -22.57 -5.10 16.69
CA GLN A 151 -23.81 -4.31 16.63
C GLN A 151 -24.91 -5.07 15.85
N GLY A 152 -25.88 -5.68 16.53
CA GLY A 152 -26.96 -6.38 15.84
C GLY A 152 -27.78 -7.34 16.69
N VAL A 153 -28.15 -8.47 16.10
CA VAL A 153 -28.80 -9.59 16.80
C VAL A 153 -27.91 -10.82 16.73
N ASN A 154 -27.68 -11.50 17.86
CA ASN A 154 -26.86 -12.70 17.92
C ASN A 154 -27.49 -13.83 18.76
N ILE A 155 -26.94 -15.03 18.58
CA ILE A 155 -27.01 -16.14 19.54
C ILE A 155 -25.58 -16.36 20.05
N SER A 156 -25.40 -16.37 21.37
CA SER A 156 -24.10 -16.58 22.01
C SER A 156 -24.26 -17.46 23.27
N GLY A 157 -23.17 -17.76 23.98
CA GLY A 157 -23.32 -18.48 25.22
C GLY A 157 -22.05 -18.80 26.00
N ILE A 158 -22.26 -19.52 27.10
CA ILE A 158 -21.21 -20.07 27.97
C ILE A 158 -21.47 -21.56 28.13
N ALA A 159 -20.48 -22.39 27.83
CA ALA A 159 -20.50 -23.83 28.07
C ALA A 159 -19.31 -24.22 28.98
N GLY A 160 -19.57 -24.95 30.07
CA GLY A 160 -18.52 -25.32 31.03
C GLY A 160 -17.80 -24.14 31.69
N GLY A 161 -18.35 -22.93 31.65
CA GLY A 161 -17.74 -21.70 32.13
C GLY A 161 -16.76 -21.05 31.14
N VAL A 162 -16.71 -21.52 29.89
CA VAL A 162 -15.94 -20.94 28.79
C VAL A 162 -16.93 -20.25 27.85
N ASP A 163 -16.53 -19.07 27.37
CA ASP A 163 -17.28 -18.34 26.36
C ASP A 163 -17.19 -19.10 25.02
N VAL A 164 -18.33 -19.44 24.42
CA VAL A 164 -18.36 -20.16 23.14
C VAL A 164 -18.46 -19.21 21.96
N GLY A 165 -18.41 -17.90 22.20
CA GLY A 165 -18.46 -16.87 21.17
C GLY A 165 -19.85 -16.74 20.54
N GLU A 166 -19.89 -16.04 19.42
CA GLU A 166 -21.10 -15.82 18.64
C GLU A 166 -21.40 -17.04 17.76
N LEU A 167 -22.48 -17.76 18.10
CA LEU A 167 -22.93 -18.94 17.38
C LEU A 167 -23.70 -18.59 16.10
N ALA A 168 -24.36 -17.43 16.07
CA ALA A 168 -24.99 -16.87 14.88
C ALA A 168 -25.16 -15.36 15.06
N PHE A 169 -24.96 -14.58 14.00
CA PHE A 169 -24.98 -13.13 14.09
C PHE A 169 -25.45 -12.45 12.80
N ASN A 170 -26.25 -11.40 12.95
CA ASN A 170 -26.65 -10.48 11.88
C ASN A 170 -26.30 -9.06 12.31
N ASN A 171 -25.23 -8.51 11.72
CA ASN A 171 -24.82 -7.14 11.96
C ASN A 171 -25.82 -6.14 11.37
N GLY A 172 -26.21 -5.15 12.18
CA GLY A 172 -26.85 -3.95 11.69
C GLY A 172 -27.55 -3.15 12.79
N VAL A 173 -27.90 -1.90 12.45
CA VAL A 173 -28.63 -1.00 13.35
C VAL A 173 -29.97 -1.63 13.72
N ILE A 174 -30.25 -1.72 15.02
CA ILE A 174 -31.52 -2.24 15.57
C ILE A 174 -32.59 -1.14 15.72
N LEU A 175 -32.17 0.05 16.15
CA LEU A 175 -33.04 1.19 16.46
C LEU A 175 -32.34 2.52 16.11
N ASP A 176 -33.00 3.39 15.35
CA ASP A 176 -32.53 4.75 15.05
C ASP A 176 -32.91 5.77 16.15
N ASP A 177 -32.15 6.86 16.25
CA ASP A 177 -32.48 7.98 17.16
C ASP A 177 -33.87 8.56 16.85
N GLY A 178 -34.71 8.67 17.88
CA GLY A 178 -36.08 9.14 17.74
C GLY A 178 -37.07 8.14 17.14
N GLN A 179 -36.70 6.87 17.00
CA GLN A 179 -37.54 5.81 16.44
C GLN A 179 -38.31 5.05 17.53
N THR A 180 -39.50 4.56 17.15
CA THR A 180 -40.21 3.49 17.87
C THR A 180 -40.24 2.26 16.98
N VAL A 181 -39.81 1.12 17.50
CA VAL A 181 -39.94 -0.20 16.87
C VAL A 181 -40.82 -1.10 17.74
N SER A 182 -41.53 -2.01 17.11
CA SER A 182 -42.40 -2.96 17.80
C SER A 182 -42.68 -4.16 16.92
N GLY A 183 -42.75 -5.33 17.53
CA GLY A 183 -43.12 -6.57 16.86
C GLY A 183 -43.05 -7.74 17.83
N SER A 184 -42.76 -8.93 17.32
CA SER A 184 -42.69 -10.16 18.10
C SER A 184 -41.35 -10.86 17.96
N MET A 185 -40.95 -11.58 19.00
CA MET A 185 -39.79 -12.47 19.00
C MET A 185 -40.23 -13.91 19.23
N GLU A 186 -39.62 -14.83 18.50
CA GLU A 186 -39.80 -16.27 18.61
C GLU A 186 -38.42 -16.92 18.78
N ILE A 187 -38.24 -17.62 19.89
CA ILE A 187 -37.01 -18.34 20.24
C ILE A 187 -37.38 -19.81 20.44
N SER A 188 -36.60 -20.71 19.89
CA SER A 188 -36.67 -22.14 20.23
C SER A 188 -35.28 -22.70 20.47
N TRP A 189 -35.21 -23.76 21.26
CA TRP A 189 -34.01 -24.56 21.40
C TRP A 189 -34.41 -26.02 21.54
N ASP A 190 -33.70 -26.89 20.84
CA ASP A 190 -33.83 -28.35 20.91
C ASP A 190 -32.42 -28.95 21.11
N PRO A 191 -32.26 -29.94 22.00
CA PRO A 191 -30.94 -30.54 22.27
C PRO A 191 -30.31 -31.25 21.07
N VAL A 192 -31.09 -31.54 20.03
CA VAL A 192 -30.64 -32.21 18.80
C VAL A 192 -30.42 -31.17 17.71
N SER A 193 -31.42 -30.34 17.41
CA SER A 193 -31.35 -29.40 16.29
C SER A 193 -30.79 -28.02 16.63
N GLY A 194 -30.45 -27.74 17.89
CA GLY A 194 -29.85 -26.47 18.30
C GLY A 194 -30.86 -25.33 18.53
N ALA A 195 -30.37 -24.09 18.48
CA ALA A 195 -31.11 -22.86 18.78
C ALA A 195 -31.72 -22.21 17.53
N SER A 196 -32.86 -21.55 17.67
CA SER A 196 -33.44 -20.72 16.61
C SER A 196 -33.98 -19.43 17.20
N PHE A 197 -33.84 -18.34 16.45
CA PHE A 197 -34.20 -17.01 16.89
C PHE A 197 -34.69 -16.16 15.73
N LYS A 198 -35.96 -15.74 15.83
CA LYS A 198 -36.64 -14.95 14.82
C LYS A 198 -37.22 -13.69 15.43
N THR A 199 -36.99 -12.54 14.79
CA THR A 199 -37.59 -11.26 15.18
C THR A 199 -38.43 -10.65 14.07
N THR A 200 -39.31 -9.73 14.45
CA THR A 200 -40.04 -8.88 13.52
C THR A 200 -40.16 -7.47 14.08
N GLY A 201 -40.14 -6.47 13.20
CA GLY A 201 -40.31 -5.06 13.55
C GLY A 201 -39.01 -4.30 13.86
N LEU A 202 -37.85 -4.95 13.89
CA LEU A 202 -36.53 -4.30 14.06
C LEU A 202 -36.01 -3.75 12.72
N ASN A 203 -35.02 -2.86 12.76
CA ASN A 203 -34.31 -2.44 11.55
C ASN A 203 -33.42 -3.56 11.00
N THR A 204 -32.80 -4.34 11.89
CA THR A 204 -32.05 -5.58 11.58
C THR A 204 -32.71 -6.73 12.34
N GLU A 205 -33.09 -7.78 11.62
CA GLU A 205 -33.89 -8.89 12.15
C GLU A 205 -33.06 -10.15 12.34
N ALA A 206 -33.44 -10.98 13.30
CA ALA A 206 -32.96 -12.36 13.40
C ALA A 206 -33.84 -13.26 12.54
N ASP A 207 -33.22 -14.20 11.82
CA ASP A 207 -33.87 -15.32 11.13
C ASP A 207 -32.97 -16.56 11.19
N PHE A 208 -32.49 -16.87 12.40
CA PHE A 208 -31.59 -17.99 12.66
C PHE A 208 -32.41 -19.26 12.89
N GLU A 209 -32.08 -20.34 12.18
CA GLU A 209 -32.73 -21.64 12.28
C GLU A 209 -31.69 -22.72 12.58
N SER A 210 -31.98 -23.58 13.56
CA SER A 210 -31.17 -24.75 13.94
C SER A 210 -29.65 -24.53 14.12
N ILE A 211 -29.27 -23.44 14.80
CA ILE A 211 -27.88 -23.10 15.09
C ILE A 211 -27.32 -24.04 16.16
N ASP A 212 -26.21 -24.72 15.87
CA ASP A 212 -25.56 -25.60 16.84
C ASP A 212 -25.17 -24.80 18.11
N THR A 213 -25.47 -25.38 19.26
CA THR A 213 -25.16 -24.79 20.57
C THR A 213 -23.92 -25.42 21.23
N GLY A 214 -23.20 -26.26 20.49
CA GLY A 214 -21.93 -26.86 20.89
C GLY A 214 -22.04 -27.64 22.21
N ASP A 215 -21.09 -27.39 23.11
CA ASP A 215 -20.95 -28.10 24.39
C ASP A 215 -21.97 -27.67 25.48
N PHE A 216 -22.94 -26.80 25.16
CA PHE A 216 -23.92 -26.32 26.14
C PHE A 216 -24.67 -27.48 26.83
N ILE A 217 -24.67 -27.50 28.16
CA ILE A 217 -25.30 -28.58 28.94
C ILE A 217 -26.67 -28.12 29.46
N PRO A 218 -27.78 -28.63 28.90
CA PRO A 218 -29.12 -28.21 29.30
C PRO A 218 -29.55 -28.80 30.66
N SER A 219 -30.47 -28.12 31.36
CA SER A 219 -30.97 -28.58 32.66
C SER A 219 -32.38 -28.10 33.00
N ASP A 220 -33.19 -29.00 33.57
CA ASP A 220 -34.52 -28.70 34.12
C ASP A 220 -34.45 -27.73 35.32
N ASP A 221 -33.25 -27.44 35.83
CA ASP A 221 -32.98 -26.46 36.89
C ASP A 221 -32.55 -25.08 36.35
N HIS A 222 -32.38 -24.91 35.03
CA HIS A 222 -32.03 -23.63 34.41
C HIS A 222 -33.20 -22.65 34.40
N ASN A 223 -32.92 -21.38 34.66
CA ASN A 223 -33.89 -20.29 34.68
C ASN A 223 -33.94 -19.58 33.32
N PHE A 224 -35.05 -18.89 33.06
CA PHE A 224 -35.15 -17.94 31.94
C PHE A 224 -34.99 -16.52 32.46
N ILE A 225 -34.05 -15.75 31.93
CA ILE A 225 -33.77 -14.39 32.41
C ILE A 225 -33.69 -13.42 31.24
N PHE A 226 -34.59 -12.44 31.27
CA PHE A 226 -34.52 -11.25 30.41
C PHE A 226 -33.66 -10.22 31.12
N SER A 227 -32.55 -9.81 30.52
CA SER A 227 -31.63 -8.81 31.08
C SER A 227 -31.56 -7.61 30.16
N ALA A 228 -31.56 -6.41 30.73
CA ALA A 228 -31.29 -5.19 29.99
C ALA A 228 -30.29 -4.35 30.80
N ARG A 229 -29.29 -3.79 30.13
CA ARG A 229 -28.30 -2.92 30.76
C ARG A 229 -28.54 -1.50 30.30
N VAL A 230 -28.14 -0.51 31.12
CA VAL A 230 -28.02 0.87 30.63
C VAL A 230 -26.64 1.41 30.99
N GLY A 231 -25.86 1.70 29.94
CA GLY A 231 -24.57 2.42 30.00
C GLY A 231 -24.75 3.93 30.17
N GLY A 232 -26.00 4.39 30.31
CA GLY A 232 -26.37 5.80 30.45
C GLY A 232 -27.23 6.35 29.31
N ALA A 233 -27.84 5.52 28.46
CA ALA A 233 -28.59 5.94 27.28
C ALA A 233 -30.12 5.82 27.45
N ASN A 234 -30.82 6.03 26.33
CA ASN A 234 -32.11 6.69 26.18
C ASN A 234 -33.21 5.76 25.60
N GLN A 235 -33.28 4.50 26.02
CA GLN A 235 -34.29 3.59 25.47
C GLN A 235 -35.36 3.15 26.48
N ASP A 236 -36.64 3.20 26.11
CA ASP A 236 -37.71 2.43 26.73
C ASP A 236 -37.75 1.02 26.12
N LEU A 237 -37.80 -0.03 26.95
CA LEU A 237 -38.06 -1.42 26.54
C LEU A 237 -39.30 -1.94 27.27
N PHE A 238 -40.33 -2.29 26.51
CA PHE A 238 -41.53 -2.97 27.00
C PHE A 238 -41.65 -4.39 26.43
N ILE A 239 -42.07 -5.33 27.27
CA ILE A 239 -42.36 -6.74 26.93
C ILE A 239 -43.81 -7.06 27.32
N ASP A 240 -44.52 -7.78 26.46
CA ASP A 240 -45.90 -8.22 26.67
C ASP A 240 -46.17 -9.59 26.02
N ASN A 241 -47.28 -10.25 26.37
CA ASN A 241 -47.73 -11.52 25.81
C ASN A 241 -46.67 -12.65 25.82
N LEU A 242 -45.84 -12.70 26.86
CA LEU A 242 -44.80 -13.70 27.02
C LEU A 242 -45.39 -15.09 27.24
N ILE A 243 -44.92 -16.07 26.47
CA ILE A 243 -45.24 -17.50 26.60
C ILE A 243 -43.94 -18.29 26.49
N ILE A 244 -43.70 -19.22 27.41
CA ILE A 244 -42.63 -20.22 27.34
C ILE A 244 -43.27 -21.59 27.47
N SER A 245 -43.01 -22.50 26.54
CA SER A 245 -43.52 -23.86 26.56
C SER A 245 -42.37 -24.86 26.46
N THR A 246 -42.31 -25.82 27.38
CA THR A 246 -41.34 -26.91 27.31
C THR A 246 -41.87 -28.03 26.43
N VAL A 247 -41.04 -28.53 25.52
CA VAL A 247 -41.37 -29.71 24.73
C VAL A 247 -40.87 -30.90 25.54
N ALA A 248 -41.78 -31.78 25.98
CA ALA A 248 -41.34 -33.08 26.46
C ALA A 248 -40.88 -33.88 25.23
N PRO A 249 -39.81 -34.69 25.29
CA PRO A 249 -39.56 -35.65 24.22
C PRO A 249 -40.72 -36.63 24.27
N GLY A 250 -41.66 -36.45 23.35
CA GLY A 250 -42.60 -37.49 22.98
C GLY A 250 -41.83 -38.53 22.18
N ASP A 251 -42.21 -39.78 22.36
CA ASP A 251 -41.93 -40.92 21.50
C ASP A 251 -43.32 -41.59 21.48
N ASP A 252 -44.22 -41.03 20.66
CA ASP A 252 -45.67 -41.27 20.75
C ASP A 252 -46.04 -42.69 20.34
N ASP A 253 -45.14 -43.38 19.62
CA ASP A 253 -45.28 -44.76 19.17
C ASP A 253 -44.33 -45.77 19.84
N ASP A 254 -43.48 -45.32 20.77
CA ASP A 254 -42.54 -46.07 21.62
C ASP A 254 -41.48 -46.84 20.81
N ASP A 255 -40.95 -46.27 19.72
CA ASP A 255 -40.00 -46.92 18.83
C ASP A 255 -38.52 -46.57 19.07
N GLY A 256 -38.28 -45.52 19.87
CA GLY A 256 -36.95 -45.07 20.26
C GLY A 256 -36.50 -43.77 19.59
N LEU A 257 -37.21 -43.29 18.56
CA LEU A 257 -37.02 -41.96 17.99
C LEU A 257 -37.81 -40.91 18.78
N PRO A 258 -37.24 -39.72 19.04
CA PRO A 258 -38.03 -38.61 19.58
C PRO A 258 -38.96 -38.01 18.52
N ASN A 259 -40.22 -37.72 18.90
CA ASN A 259 -41.18 -37.01 18.06
C ASN A 259 -40.62 -35.74 17.42
N SER A 260 -39.73 -35.01 18.13
CA SER A 260 -39.11 -33.79 17.58
C SER A 260 -38.18 -34.10 16.42
N TYR A 261 -37.36 -35.15 16.54
CA TYR A 261 -36.51 -35.66 15.46
C TYR A 261 -37.36 -36.17 14.29
N GLU A 262 -38.41 -36.94 14.58
CA GLU A 262 -39.29 -37.48 13.55
C GLU A 262 -39.99 -36.36 12.77
N ILE A 263 -40.53 -35.36 13.46
CA ILE A 263 -41.17 -34.20 12.82
C ILE A 263 -40.16 -33.37 12.03
N ALA A 264 -38.95 -33.15 12.56
CA ALA A 264 -37.91 -32.36 11.89
C ALA A 264 -37.44 -33.01 10.59
N ASN A 265 -37.44 -34.34 10.54
CA ASN A 265 -36.97 -35.11 9.39
C ASN A 265 -38.12 -35.74 8.58
N ASP A 266 -39.31 -35.12 8.60
CA ASP A 266 -40.48 -35.53 7.81
C ASP A 266 -40.93 -37.00 8.03
N LEU A 267 -40.58 -37.61 9.17
CA LEU A 267 -41.10 -38.90 9.65
C LEU A 267 -42.43 -38.71 10.39
N ASP A 268 -43.19 -39.80 10.57
CA ASP A 268 -44.48 -39.79 11.27
C ASP A 268 -44.33 -40.26 12.73
N PRO A 269 -44.40 -39.36 13.73
CA PRO A 269 -44.20 -39.69 15.16
C PRO A 269 -45.27 -40.59 15.79
N ASP A 270 -46.30 -40.95 15.02
CA ASP A 270 -47.34 -41.89 15.42
C ASP A 270 -47.19 -43.29 14.72
N ASP A 271 -46.15 -43.52 13.90
CA ASP A 271 -45.94 -44.74 13.10
C ASP A 271 -44.52 -45.35 13.18
N ALA A 272 -44.32 -46.18 14.20
CA ALA A 272 -43.13 -47.00 14.46
C ALA A 272 -42.75 -48.03 13.39
N THR A 273 -43.28 -47.93 12.16
CA THR A 273 -43.11 -48.95 11.12
C THR A 273 -42.88 -48.39 9.72
N GLY A 274 -42.19 -49.17 8.89
CA GLY A 274 -41.89 -48.77 7.52
C GLY A 274 -40.86 -47.64 7.53
N ASP A 275 -40.95 -46.75 6.55
CA ASP A 275 -40.02 -45.63 6.37
C ASP A 275 -40.03 -44.67 7.57
N ASN A 276 -41.11 -44.62 8.36
CA ASN A 276 -41.20 -43.74 9.53
C ASN A 276 -40.54 -44.29 10.79
N GLY A 277 -40.44 -45.61 10.93
CA GLY A 277 -40.00 -46.21 12.19
C GLY A 277 -38.47 -46.19 12.34
N ALA A 278 -37.97 -46.44 13.54
CA ALA A 278 -36.53 -46.53 13.88
C ALA A 278 -35.69 -47.43 12.95
N GLU A 279 -36.28 -48.49 12.41
CA GLU A 279 -35.61 -49.43 11.49
C GLU A 279 -35.95 -49.16 10.01
N GLY A 280 -36.55 -47.99 9.73
CA GLY A 280 -36.82 -47.45 8.40
C GLY A 280 -35.57 -46.85 7.78
N ASP A 281 -35.57 -46.77 6.45
CA ASP A 281 -34.48 -46.26 5.60
C ASP A 281 -35.17 -45.57 4.40
N PRO A 282 -35.64 -44.32 4.59
CA PRO A 282 -36.55 -43.64 3.65
C PRO A 282 -35.86 -43.29 2.32
N ASP A 283 -34.61 -42.89 2.37
CA ASP A 283 -33.80 -42.47 1.23
C ASP A 283 -33.02 -43.62 0.57
N ASN A 284 -32.93 -44.79 1.23
CA ASN A 284 -32.38 -46.04 0.74
C ASN A 284 -30.86 -46.00 0.55
N ASP A 285 -30.15 -45.31 1.42
CA ASP A 285 -28.69 -45.20 1.45
C ASP A 285 -28.03 -46.38 2.20
N GLY A 286 -28.81 -47.08 3.05
CA GLY A 286 -28.40 -48.25 3.81
C GLY A 286 -28.18 -48.02 5.31
N VAL A 287 -28.32 -46.78 5.79
CA VAL A 287 -28.45 -46.42 7.20
C VAL A 287 -29.94 -46.43 7.57
N ASN A 288 -30.26 -46.56 8.86
CA ASN A 288 -31.65 -46.52 9.31
C ASN A 288 -31.87 -45.32 10.23
N ASN A 289 -33.12 -44.89 10.36
CA ASN A 289 -33.48 -43.68 11.09
C ASN A 289 -32.88 -43.57 12.51
N ILE A 290 -32.69 -44.70 13.24
CA ILE A 290 -32.08 -44.66 14.58
C ILE A 290 -30.55 -44.52 14.52
N ASP A 291 -29.89 -45.17 13.56
CA ASP A 291 -28.45 -45.02 13.35
C ASP A 291 -28.15 -43.60 12.79
N GLU A 292 -29.00 -43.04 11.95
CA GLU A 292 -28.89 -41.65 11.46
C GLU A 292 -29.13 -40.63 12.57
N TYR A 293 -30.09 -40.90 13.46
CA TYR A 293 -30.27 -40.10 14.66
C TYR A 293 -29.02 -40.11 15.57
N GLU A 294 -28.34 -41.26 15.69
CA GLU A 294 -27.10 -41.38 16.47
C GLU A 294 -25.89 -40.73 15.78
N ASN A 295 -25.82 -40.81 14.45
CA ASN A 295 -24.73 -40.28 13.63
C ASN A 295 -24.97 -38.83 13.17
N LYS A 296 -26.14 -38.25 13.46
CA LYS A 296 -26.58 -36.91 13.06
C LYS A 296 -26.70 -36.68 11.55
N THR A 297 -26.86 -37.76 10.79
CA THR A 297 -27.15 -37.70 9.36
C THR A 297 -28.66 -37.54 9.11
N ASN A 298 -29.07 -37.24 7.87
CA ASN A 298 -30.45 -36.90 7.55
C ASN A 298 -31.19 -38.07 6.89
N PRO A 299 -32.24 -38.65 7.54
CA PRO A 299 -33.00 -39.81 7.03
C PRO A 299 -33.78 -39.59 5.75
N GLN A 300 -33.75 -38.38 5.19
CA GLN A 300 -34.36 -38.05 3.91
C GLN A 300 -33.37 -37.65 2.85
N ASN A 301 -32.07 -37.64 3.17
CA ASN A 301 -31.02 -37.24 2.29
C ASN A 301 -29.90 -38.28 2.33
N PRO A 302 -29.75 -39.08 1.27
CA PRO A 302 -28.84 -40.23 1.27
C PRO A 302 -27.35 -39.85 1.22
N ASP A 303 -27.01 -38.56 1.32
CA ASP A 303 -25.71 -37.93 1.11
C ASP A 303 -25.75 -36.58 1.86
N THR A 304 -25.50 -36.65 3.17
CA THR A 304 -25.82 -35.59 4.13
C THR A 304 -24.95 -34.34 3.93
N ASP A 305 -23.67 -34.50 3.66
CA ASP A 305 -22.72 -33.39 3.44
C ASP A 305 -22.57 -33.01 1.95
N GLY A 306 -23.05 -33.83 1.02
CA GLY A 306 -23.20 -33.49 -0.39
C GLY A 306 -21.93 -33.66 -1.22
N ASP A 307 -21.01 -34.50 -0.78
CA ASP A 307 -19.73 -34.78 -1.42
C ASP A 307 -19.84 -35.80 -2.58
N GLY A 308 -20.97 -36.53 -2.64
CA GLY A 308 -21.29 -37.54 -3.64
C GLY A 308 -21.10 -38.99 -3.20
N LEU A 309 -20.64 -39.23 -1.97
CA LEU A 309 -20.80 -40.49 -1.25
C LEU A 309 -22.21 -40.57 -0.66
N VAL A 310 -22.53 -41.71 -0.07
CA VAL A 310 -23.80 -41.87 0.64
C VAL A 310 -23.48 -42.22 2.08
N ASP A 311 -24.26 -41.72 3.04
CA ASP A 311 -23.92 -41.83 4.46
C ASP A 311 -23.62 -43.30 4.87
N GLY A 312 -24.35 -44.25 4.27
CA GLY A 312 -24.13 -45.69 4.48
C GLY A 312 -22.77 -46.26 4.05
N VAL A 313 -22.02 -45.57 3.20
CA VAL A 313 -20.64 -45.92 2.78
C VAL A 313 -19.59 -45.31 3.72
N GLU A 314 -19.94 -44.23 4.40
CA GLU A 314 -19.06 -43.39 5.21
C GLU A 314 -19.19 -43.74 6.68
N ASN A 315 -18.28 -44.61 7.14
CA ASN A 315 -18.42 -45.26 8.43
C ASN A 315 -17.58 -44.61 9.55
N GLY A 316 -16.92 -43.48 9.28
CA GLY A 316 -16.10 -42.71 10.24
C GLY A 316 -14.97 -43.52 10.88
N SER A 317 -14.45 -44.53 10.19
CA SER A 317 -13.38 -45.39 10.73
C SER A 317 -11.97 -44.81 10.58
N GLY A 318 -11.79 -43.83 9.67
CA GLY A 318 -10.51 -43.21 9.33
C GLY A 318 -9.55 -44.14 8.58
N ASP A 319 -10.02 -45.29 8.08
CA ASP A 319 -9.25 -46.26 7.31
C ASP A 319 -10.07 -46.67 6.08
N TYR A 320 -9.51 -46.51 4.87
CA TYR A 320 -10.17 -46.95 3.64
C TYR A 320 -10.22 -48.49 3.51
N ASP A 321 -11.40 -49.10 3.61
CA ASP A 321 -11.65 -50.55 3.41
C ASP A 321 -12.37 -50.86 2.07
N GLY A 322 -12.55 -49.84 1.22
CA GLY A 322 -13.12 -49.95 -0.13
C GLY A 322 -14.23 -48.93 -0.41
N PRO A 323 -14.76 -48.89 -1.65
CA PRO A 323 -15.80 -47.92 -2.06
C PRO A 323 -17.20 -48.18 -1.46
N GLU A 324 -17.30 -49.12 -0.51
CA GLU A 324 -18.54 -49.42 0.23
C GLU A 324 -18.32 -49.22 1.75
N ALA A 325 -17.16 -48.67 2.13
CA ALA A 325 -16.65 -48.45 3.47
C ALA A 325 -15.41 -47.54 3.37
N THR A 326 -15.60 -46.28 3.02
CA THR A 326 -14.53 -45.32 2.69
C THR A 326 -13.71 -44.87 3.90
N GLY A 327 -14.30 -44.93 5.09
CA GLY A 327 -13.64 -44.50 6.32
C GLY A 327 -13.89 -43.03 6.67
N THR A 328 -14.42 -42.27 5.73
CA THR A 328 -14.75 -40.84 5.78
C THR A 328 -15.90 -40.52 6.74
N ASP A 329 -16.03 -39.26 7.12
CA ASP A 329 -17.07 -38.74 8.03
C ASP A 329 -18.27 -38.21 7.24
N PRO A 330 -19.48 -38.80 7.35
CA PRO A 330 -20.67 -38.43 6.54
C PRO A 330 -21.24 -37.03 6.80
N LEU A 331 -20.56 -36.24 7.62
CA LEU A 331 -20.92 -34.85 7.95
C LEU A 331 -19.86 -33.86 7.47
N ASN A 332 -18.81 -34.34 6.80
CA ASN A 332 -17.68 -33.56 6.35
C ASN A 332 -17.25 -34.00 4.95
N ALA A 333 -17.55 -33.16 3.96
CA ALA A 333 -17.33 -33.47 2.55
C ALA A 333 -15.86 -33.63 2.12
N ASP A 334 -14.91 -33.30 3.00
CA ASP A 334 -13.45 -33.45 2.80
C ASP A 334 -12.85 -33.87 4.15
N THR A 335 -12.69 -35.18 4.36
CA THR A 335 -12.36 -35.77 5.66
C THR A 335 -10.92 -35.47 6.09
N ASP A 336 -9.98 -35.44 5.17
CA ASP A 336 -8.55 -35.25 5.48
C ASP A 336 -8.04 -33.81 5.26
N GLY A 337 -8.89 -32.95 4.69
CA GLY A 337 -8.70 -31.50 4.62
C GLY A 337 -7.70 -31.08 3.55
N ASP A 338 -7.59 -31.84 2.46
CA ASP A 338 -6.63 -31.59 1.39
C ASP A 338 -7.21 -30.84 0.19
N ASN A 339 -8.50 -30.48 0.26
CA ASN A 339 -9.34 -29.81 -0.72
C ASN A 339 -9.82 -30.68 -1.90
N LEU A 340 -9.73 -32.01 -1.79
CA LEU A 340 -10.48 -32.95 -2.61
C LEU A 340 -11.69 -33.44 -1.81
N ALA A 341 -12.85 -33.52 -2.47
CA ALA A 341 -14.03 -34.07 -1.81
C ALA A 341 -13.90 -35.59 -1.68
N ASP A 342 -14.29 -36.16 -0.56
CA ASP A 342 -14.18 -37.59 -0.26
C ASP A 342 -14.76 -38.47 -1.40
N GLY A 343 -15.87 -38.03 -2.00
CA GLY A 343 -16.55 -38.70 -3.10
C GLY A 343 -15.86 -38.71 -4.46
N VAL A 344 -14.87 -37.84 -4.70
CA VAL A 344 -14.04 -37.92 -5.92
C VAL A 344 -12.86 -38.87 -5.76
N GLU A 345 -12.45 -39.12 -4.53
CA GLU A 345 -11.25 -39.88 -4.21
C GLU A 345 -11.50 -41.38 -4.16
N ASN A 346 -10.59 -42.13 -4.78
CA ASN A 346 -10.74 -43.57 -4.85
C ASN A 346 -9.40 -44.26 -5.12
N PRO A 347 -8.71 -44.75 -4.08
CA PRO A 347 -7.37 -45.31 -4.22
C PRO A 347 -7.37 -46.68 -4.92
N THR A 348 -8.54 -47.22 -5.27
CA THR A 348 -8.68 -48.47 -6.05
C THR A 348 -8.74 -48.24 -7.55
N LEU A 349 -8.97 -47.00 -7.96
CA LEU A 349 -8.91 -46.54 -9.35
C LEU A 349 -7.58 -45.82 -9.58
N ALA A 350 -7.11 -45.81 -10.82
CA ALA A 350 -5.86 -45.11 -11.13
C ALA A 350 -6.16 -43.65 -11.47
N TYR A 351 -5.25 -42.75 -11.11
CA TYR A 351 -5.25 -41.35 -11.53
C TYR A 351 -5.59 -41.20 -13.03
N ASP A 352 -6.56 -40.32 -13.33
CA ASP A 352 -6.95 -39.97 -14.70
C ASP A 352 -6.40 -38.59 -15.09
N PRO A 353 -5.31 -38.51 -15.86
CA PRO A 353 -4.73 -37.22 -16.27
C PRO A 353 -5.63 -36.43 -17.23
N GLU A 354 -6.68 -37.02 -17.81
CA GLU A 354 -7.65 -36.28 -18.62
C GLU A 354 -8.78 -35.68 -17.75
N ASN A 355 -8.88 -36.05 -16.47
CA ASN A 355 -9.91 -35.59 -15.54
C ASN A 355 -9.50 -35.73 -14.05
N PRO A 356 -8.42 -35.07 -13.60
CA PRO A 356 -7.80 -35.33 -12.31
C PRO A 356 -8.67 -34.92 -11.11
N GLU A 357 -9.47 -33.86 -11.23
CA GLU A 357 -10.41 -33.39 -10.18
C GLU A 357 -11.54 -34.40 -9.88
N ASP A 358 -11.95 -35.21 -10.87
CA ASP A 358 -13.02 -36.21 -10.70
C ASP A 358 -12.46 -37.63 -10.43
N GLN A 359 -11.14 -37.83 -10.58
CA GLN A 359 -10.49 -39.13 -10.39
C GLN A 359 -8.98 -38.95 -10.07
N PRO A 360 -8.63 -38.45 -8.89
CA PRO A 360 -7.24 -38.28 -8.44
C PRO A 360 -6.57 -39.62 -8.13
N GLY A 361 -7.34 -40.64 -7.72
CA GLY A 361 -6.80 -41.98 -7.42
C GLY A 361 -6.12 -42.08 -6.04
N THR A 362 -6.46 -41.14 -5.16
CA THR A 362 -5.93 -40.88 -3.82
C THR A 362 -6.83 -41.50 -2.75
N ASP A 363 -6.36 -41.55 -1.51
CA ASP A 363 -7.09 -42.09 -0.35
C ASP A 363 -7.71 -40.94 0.47
N PRO A 364 -9.06 -40.84 0.59
CA PRO A 364 -9.76 -39.70 1.23
C PRO A 364 -9.59 -39.58 2.76
N ASN A 365 -8.64 -40.31 3.33
CA ASN A 365 -8.30 -40.23 4.76
C ASN A 365 -6.83 -39.86 4.94
N LEU A 366 -6.13 -39.52 3.86
CA LEU A 366 -4.70 -39.22 3.79
C LEU A 366 -4.49 -38.05 2.85
N SER A 367 -4.26 -36.87 3.42
CA SER A 367 -3.98 -35.65 2.66
C SER A 367 -2.78 -35.71 1.71
N ASP A 368 -1.93 -36.74 1.82
CA ASP A 368 -0.73 -36.99 0.99
C ASP A 368 -0.64 -38.51 0.78
N THR A 369 -1.18 -38.98 -0.34
CA THR A 369 -1.35 -40.41 -0.64
C THR A 369 -0.03 -41.11 -0.87
N ASP A 370 0.94 -40.45 -1.52
CA ASP A 370 2.20 -41.07 -1.90
C ASP A 370 3.38 -40.79 -0.94
N GLY A 371 3.20 -39.82 -0.05
CA GLY A 371 4.06 -39.53 1.08
C GLY A 371 5.29 -38.69 0.74
N ASP A 372 5.24 -37.88 -0.31
CA ASP A 372 6.35 -37.04 -0.75
C ASP A 372 6.37 -35.64 -0.11
N GLY A 373 5.28 -35.26 0.58
CA GLY A 373 5.13 -34.00 1.29
C GLY A 373 4.32 -32.93 0.55
N PHE A 374 3.83 -33.18 -0.66
CA PHE A 374 2.76 -32.40 -1.27
C PHE A 374 1.40 -33.03 -0.94
N SER A 375 0.36 -32.21 -0.78
CA SER A 375 -0.99 -32.76 -0.60
C SER A 375 -1.61 -33.14 -1.93
N ASP A 376 -2.51 -34.13 -1.93
CA ASP A 376 -3.06 -34.66 -3.17
C ASP A 376 -3.84 -33.58 -3.94
N GLY A 377 -4.64 -32.77 -3.25
CA GLY A 377 -5.33 -31.62 -3.82
C GLY A 377 -4.40 -30.57 -4.45
N ASN A 378 -3.22 -30.32 -3.85
CA ASN A 378 -2.22 -29.38 -4.39
C ASN A 378 -1.57 -29.92 -5.68
N GLU A 379 -1.29 -31.21 -5.71
CA GLU A 379 -0.77 -31.86 -6.91
C GLU A 379 -1.79 -31.86 -8.05
N VAL A 380 -3.07 -32.11 -7.76
CA VAL A 380 -4.16 -32.01 -8.74
C VAL A 380 -4.29 -30.59 -9.29
N ALA A 381 -4.30 -29.57 -8.42
CA ALA A 381 -4.38 -28.17 -8.82
C ALA A 381 -3.18 -27.72 -9.67
N SER A 382 -1.99 -28.26 -9.39
CA SER A 382 -0.75 -28.00 -10.15
C SER A 382 -0.57 -28.91 -11.39
N GLY A 383 -1.54 -29.78 -11.68
CA GLY A 383 -1.55 -30.66 -12.85
C GLY A 383 -0.55 -31.83 -12.77
N ARG A 384 -0.18 -32.22 -11.55
CA ARG A 384 0.69 -33.36 -11.21
C ARG A 384 -0.14 -34.60 -10.84
N ASN A 385 0.55 -35.70 -10.56
CA ASN A 385 -0.08 -36.99 -10.30
C ASN A 385 0.10 -37.37 -8.83
N PRO A 386 -0.95 -37.26 -8.00
CA PRO A 386 -0.89 -37.42 -6.54
C PRO A 386 -0.71 -38.86 -6.03
N THR A 387 -0.25 -39.75 -6.90
CA THR A 387 -0.08 -41.17 -6.59
C THR A 387 1.32 -41.66 -6.94
N GLU A 388 2.19 -40.76 -7.36
CA GLU A 388 3.57 -41.02 -7.78
C GLU A 388 4.50 -39.97 -7.18
N GLU A 389 5.24 -40.34 -6.12
CA GLU A 389 6.26 -39.50 -5.47
C GLU A 389 6.95 -38.58 -6.50
N ASP A 390 6.70 -37.28 -6.42
CA ASP A 390 7.42 -36.29 -7.19
C ASP A 390 8.90 -36.36 -6.78
N GLU A 391 9.79 -36.14 -7.75
CA GLU A 391 11.15 -35.75 -7.36
C GLU A 391 11.03 -34.36 -6.76
N VAL A 392 10.79 -34.28 -5.45
CA VAL A 392 10.75 -33.05 -4.68
C VAL A 392 11.99 -32.27 -5.07
N ASP A 393 11.80 -31.19 -5.82
CA ASP A 393 12.83 -30.19 -5.91
C ASP A 393 12.87 -29.54 -4.54
N GLU A 394 13.61 -30.14 -3.61
CA GLU A 394 13.82 -29.63 -2.25
C GLU A 394 14.37 -28.19 -2.27
N SER A 395 14.75 -27.66 -3.44
CA SER A 395 15.16 -26.29 -3.66
C SER A 395 14.03 -25.34 -4.12
N THR A 396 12.77 -25.77 -4.20
CA THR A 396 11.65 -24.90 -4.60
C THR A 396 10.46 -25.02 -3.63
N TYR A 397 9.96 -23.88 -3.16
CA TYR A 397 8.71 -23.74 -2.42
C TYR A 397 7.70 -22.93 -3.26
N VAL A 398 6.46 -23.40 -3.34
CA VAL A 398 5.38 -22.77 -4.12
C VAL A 398 4.13 -22.70 -3.25
N GLN A 399 3.48 -21.54 -3.21
CA GLN A 399 2.23 -21.34 -2.50
C GLN A 399 1.37 -20.30 -3.23
N ASN A 400 0.22 -20.74 -3.77
CA ASN A 400 -0.79 -19.91 -4.42
C ASN A 400 -2.06 -19.74 -3.57
N PHE A 401 -2.14 -20.36 -2.39
CA PHE A 401 -3.24 -20.26 -1.42
C PHE A 401 -4.64 -20.67 -1.95
N ASP A 402 -4.78 -21.04 -3.22
CA ASP A 402 -5.98 -21.64 -3.79
C ASP A 402 -6.34 -22.95 -3.06
N GLY A 403 -7.63 -23.24 -2.94
CA GLY A 403 -8.14 -24.45 -2.30
C GLY A 403 -8.38 -24.27 -0.80
N PHE A 404 -7.56 -23.50 -0.08
CA PHE A 404 -7.74 -23.30 1.36
C PHE A 404 -9.02 -22.52 1.69
N SER A 405 -9.67 -22.92 2.79
CA SER A 405 -10.89 -22.27 3.29
C SER A 405 -10.61 -20.87 3.84
N ASN A 406 -11.60 -19.99 3.75
CA ASN A 406 -11.52 -18.64 4.33
C ASN A 406 -11.30 -18.73 5.86
N GLY A 407 -10.29 -18.02 6.36
CA GLY A 407 -9.86 -18.05 7.75
C GLY A 407 -8.74 -19.06 8.06
N GLU A 408 -8.27 -19.84 7.08
CA GLU A 408 -7.20 -20.83 7.31
C GLU A 408 -5.88 -20.16 7.71
N THR A 409 -5.17 -20.78 8.65
CA THR A 409 -3.88 -20.33 9.20
C THR A 409 -2.82 -21.44 9.28
N ASP A 410 -3.20 -22.70 9.07
CA ASP A 410 -2.29 -23.85 8.98
C ASP A 410 -2.41 -24.49 7.59
N LEU A 411 -1.35 -24.37 6.79
CA LEU A 411 -1.33 -24.89 5.42
C LEU A 411 -0.84 -26.35 5.36
N GLY A 412 -0.50 -26.98 6.49
CA GLY A 412 -0.03 -28.38 6.55
C GLY A 412 1.41 -28.61 6.05
N ASP A 413 2.05 -27.62 5.42
CA ASP A 413 3.41 -27.69 4.85
C ASP A 413 4.53 -27.27 5.82
N GLY A 414 4.17 -26.94 7.06
CA GLY A 414 5.10 -26.46 8.10
C GLY A 414 5.41 -24.97 8.03
N SER A 415 4.85 -24.23 7.09
CA SER A 415 4.77 -22.76 7.15
C SER A 415 3.94 -22.30 8.34
N ILE A 416 4.10 -21.04 8.74
CA ILE A 416 3.35 -20.44 9.85
C ILE A 416 2.76 -19.11 9.39
N ILE A 417 1.44 -19.00 9.46
CA ILE A 417 0.70 -17.73 9.41
C ILE A 417 0.51 -17.25 10.85
N ALA A 418 0.99 -16.05 11.17
CA ALA A 418 0.96 -15.48 12.52
C ALA A 418 0.45 -14.04 12.52
N GLY A 419 -0.23 -13.66 13.60
CA GLY A 419 -0.79 -12.32 13.79
C GLY A 419 -2.31 -12.28 13.57
N ASP A 420 -2.98 -11.39 14.30
CA ASP A 420 -4.45 -11.39 14.41
C ASP A 420 -5.16 -11.01 13.09
N ALA A 421 -4.45 -10.36 12.16
CA ALA A 421 -4.98 -10.03 10.82
C ALA A 421 -4.79 -11.13 9.78
N ALA A 422 -3.91 -12.10 10.05
CA ALA A 422 -3.33 -12.95 9.03
C ALA A 422 -4.14 -14.24 8.83
N SER A 423 -4.57 -14.49 7.59
CA SER A 423 -5.39 -15.66 7.22
C SER A 423 -5.57 -15.74 5.71
N VAL A 424 -5.85 -16.94 5.19
CA VAL A 424 -6.26 -17.10 3.79
C VAL A 424 -7.71 -16.64 3.61
N GLU A 425 -7.97 -15.85 2.58
CA GLU A 425 -9.30 -15.38 2.20
C GLU A 425 -9.42 -15.38 0.68
N ASP A 426 -10.46 -16.03 0.16
CA ASP A 426 -10.74 -16.15 -1.28
C ASP A 426 -9.52 -16.64 -2.09
N GLY A 427 -8.80 -17.62 -1.56
CA GLY A 427 -7.62 -18.21 -2.20
C GLY A 427 -6.38 -17.33 -2.18
N ARG A 428 -6.31 -16.30 -1.31
CA ARG A 428 -5.15 -15.40 -1.20
C ARG A 428 -4.78 -15.18 0.26
N LEU A 429 -3.49 -15.00 0.56
CA LEU A 429 -3.09 -14.71 1.94
C LEU A 429 -3.22 -13.22 2.24
N ILE A 430 -4.05 -12.87 3.21
CA ILE A 430 -4.13 -11.53 3.77
C ILE A 430 -3.22 -11.46 4.98
N LEU A 431 -2.31 -10.47 5.02
CA LEU A 431 -1.43 -10.21 6.14
C LEU A 431 -1.87 -8.98 6.94
N THR A 432 -2.43 -7.98 6.28
CA THR A 432 -3.01 -6.81 6.97
C THR A 432 -4.40 -6.52 6.45
N ARG A 433 -5.24 -5.88 7.27
CA ARG A 433 -6.63 -5.57 6.96
C ARG A 433 -6.91 -4.08 7.13
N ASP A 434 -7.43 -3.45 6.09
CA ASP A 434 -7.81 -2.04 6.07
C ASP A 434 -8.93 -1.78 7.11
N GLY A 435 -8.67 -0.83 8.02
CA GLY A 435 -9.58 -0.40 9.07
C GLY A 435 -9.39 -1.14 10.38
N GLU A 436 -8.55 -2.18 10.41
CA GLU A 436 -8.40 -3.07 11.55
C GLU A 436 -7.00 -2.94 12.18
N GLY A 437 -6.92 -2.31 13.36
CA GLY A 437 -5.66 -2.09 14.09
C GLY A 437 -5.10 -3.33 14.78
N LEU A 438 -4.88 -4.40 14.01
CA LEU A 438 -4.55 -5.75 14.49
C LEU A 438 -3.05 -6.01 14.71
N GLY A 439 -2.22 -4.97 14.64
CA GLY A 439 -0.81 -5.06 15.02
C GLY A 439 0.06 -5.67 13.93
N PHE A 440 0.94 -6.60 14.31
CA PHE A 440 1.89 -7.23 13.39
C PHE A 440 1.43 -8.60 12.96
N SER A 441 1.77 -8.96 11.74
CA SER A 441 1.54 -10.27 11.14
C SER A 441 2.77 -10.76 10.41
N SER A 442 2.84 -12.07 10.21
CA SER A 442 3.86 -12.67 9.35
C SER A 442 3.41 -13.96 8.69
N PHE A 443 4.07 -14.25 7.57
CA PHE A 443 4.07 -15.56 6.93
C PHE A 443 5.51 -16.08 6.90
N SER A 444 5.74 -17.25 7.52
CA SER A 444 7.07 -17.83 7.66
C SER A 444 7.18 -19.16 6.91
N VAL A 445 8.16 -19.28 6.03
CA VAL A 445 8.49 -20.51 5.31
C VAL A 445 9.71 -21.19 5.97
N PRO A 446 9.67 -22.52 6.20
CA PRO A 446 10.79 -23.29 6.74
C PRO A 446 12.08 -23.15 5.92
N PRO A 447 13.24 -23.52 6.49
CA PRO A 447 14.50 -23.52 5.75
C PRO A 447 14.46 -24.42 4.52
N ILE A 448 14.85 -23.86 3.38
CA ILE A 448 14.91 -24.56 2.09
C ILE A 448 16.38 -24.87 1.76
N PRO A 449 16.76 -26.14 1.54
CA PRO A 449 18.11 -26.55 1.13
C PRO A 449 18.68 -25.73 -0.03
N GLY A 450 19.97 -25.39 0.02
CA GLY A 450 20.64 -24.60 -1.03
C GLY A 450 20.41 -23.09 -0.97
N SER A 451 19.59 -22.58 -0.04
CA SER A 451 19.38 -21.14 0.16
C SER A 451 20.65 -20.38 0.50
N SER A 452 21.67 -21.05 1.05
CA SER A 452 22.97 -20.42 1.32
C SER A 452 23.78 -20.07 0.07
N ASN A 453 23.46 -20.68 -1.07
CA ASN A 453 24.08 -20.42 -2.36
C ASN A 453 23.31 -19.37 -3.18
N GLY A 454 22.27 -18.77 -2.60
CA GLY A 454 21.42 -17.79 -3.27
C GLY A 454 20.02 -18.33 -3.56
N PHE A 455 19.12 -17.40 -3.88
CA PHE A 455 17.71 -17.68 -4.11
C PHE A 455 17.05 -16.65 -5.04
N LYS A 456 15.89 -17.03 -5.59
CA LYS A 456 14.93 -16.15 -6.27
C LYS A 456 13.58 -16.26 -5.60
N ILE A 457 12.96 -15.13 -5.29
CA ILE A 457 11.58 -15.05 -4.79
C ILE A 457 10.76 -14.28 -5.82
N THR A 458 9.60 -14.81 -6.17
CA THR A 458 8.58 -14.07 -6.93
C THR A 458 7.23 -14.21 -6.24
N LEU A 459 6.47 -13.13 -6.16
CA LEU A 459 5.08 -13.16 -5.69
C LEU A 459 4.26 -12.05 -6.34
N ASP A 460 2.96 -12.26 -6.39
CA ASP A 460 1.98 -11.23 -6.69
C ASP A 460 1.51 -10.58 -5.38
N TYR A 461 1.30 -9.27 -5.39
CA TYR A 461 0.80 -8.56 -4.23
C TYR A 461 -0.30 -7.57 -4.60
N GLU A 462 -1.14 -7.28 -3.62
CA GLU A 462 -2.12 -6.19 -3.64
C GLU A 462 -2.01 -5.41 -2.33
N LEU A 463 -1.92 -4.08 -2.45
CA LEU A 463 -2.06 -3.15 -1.34
C LEU A 463 -3.30 -2.30 -1.58
N ASN A 464 -4.16 -2.16 -0.58
CA ASN A 464 -5.40 -1.40 -0.68
C ASN A 464 -5.64 -0.59 0.59
N ASP A 465 -5.69 0.73 0.48
CA ASP A 465 -6.09 1.63 1.57
C ASP A 465 -7.46 2.24 1.22
N GLY A 466 -8.45 2.04 2.08
CA GLY A 466 -9.81 2.51 1.87
C GLY A 466 -9.92 4.02 2.04
N ALA A 467 -10.79 4.67 1.26
CA ALA A 467 -10.96 6.13 1.28
C ALA A 467 -11.34 6.64 2.69
N GLY A 468 -10.42 7.34 3.37
CA GLY A 468 -10.55 7.64 4.80
C GLY A 468 -9.80 8.89 5.28
N ALA A 469 -9.47 8.93 6.57
CA ALA A 469 -8.60 9.95 7.19
C ALA A 469 -7.52 9.23 8.02
N ASN A 470 -7.03 8.14 7.45
CA ASN A 470 -6.06 7.18 7.95
C ASN A 470 -5.04 7.09 6.84
N ASN A 471 -3.78 7.40 7.15
CA ASN A 471 -2.73 7.20 6.18
C ASN A 471 -2.51 5.68 6.00
N PRO A 472 -1.92 5.25 4.88
CA PRO A 472 -1.41 3.90 4.70
C PRO A 472 -0.48 3.46 5.84
N ALA A 473 -0.43 2.16 6.12
CA ALA A 473 0.21 1.55 7.29
C ALA A 473 1.74 1.66 7.29
N ASP A 474 2.39 1.05 8.29
CA ASP A 474 3.83 1.15 8.52
C ASP A 474 4.65 0.37 7.44
N GLY A 475 4.04 -0.58 6.73
CA GLY A 475 4.67 -1.27 5.60
C GLY A 475 4.85 -2.77 5.81
N PHE A 476 5.75 -3.35 5.03
CA PHE A 476 6.12 -4.76 5.12
C PHE A 476 7.58 -4.99 4.75
N SER A 477 8.09 -6.17 5.10
CA SER A 477 9.41 -6.66 4.70
C SER A 477 9.42 -8.13 4.36
N ILE A 478 10.31 -8.51 3.45
CA ILE A 478 10.62 -9.90 3.09
C ILE A 478 12.03 -10.18 3.61
N ASN A 479 12.16 -11.20 4.46
CA ASN A 479 13.36 -11.44 5.26
C ASN A 479 13.95 -12.83 4.99
N TYR A 480 15.27 -12.92 4.89
CA TYR A 480 16.01 -14.18 4.87
C TYR A 480 17.09 -14.18 5.96
N GLY A 481 16.99 -15.08 6.95
CA GLY A 481 17.85 -15.01 8.12
C GLY A 481 17.64 -16.09 9.18
N ASP A 482 18.28 -15.92 10.34
CA ASP A 482 18.19 -16.84 11.48
C ASP A 482 17.02 -16.55 12.44
N ALA A 483 16.04 -15.75 11.99
CA ALA A 483 14.78 -15.53 12.69
C ALA A 483 13.97 -16.84 12.79
N THR A 484 13.23 -16.99 13.89
CA THR A 484 12.40 -18.19 14.12
C THR A 484 11.07 -18.10 13.40
N LEU A 485 10.53 -19.23 12.94
CA LEU A 485 9.19 -19.29 12.33
C LEU A 485 8.11 -18.68 13.25
N GLY A 486 7.22 -17.90 12.66
CA GLY A 486 6.15 -17.16 13.35
C GLY A 486 6.60 -15.87 14.04
N GLU A 487 7.86 -15.44 13.86
CA GLU A 487 8.30 -14.13 14.33
C GLU A 487 7.58 -13.03 13.52
N LEU A 488 7.06 -12.02 14.21
CA LEU A 488 6.21 -10.99 13.61
C LEU A 488 7.01 -9.81 12.99
N GLY A 489 8.34 -9.82 13.14
CA GLY A 489 9.22 -8.75 12.64
C GLY A 489 8.93 -7.38 13.21
N SER A 490 9.45 -6.36 12.54
CA SER A 490 9.20 -4.94 12.79
C SER A 490 8.64 -4.25 11.54
N ALA A 491 7.98 -5.01 10.64
CA ALA A 491 7.48 -4.57 9.34
C ALA A 491 8.55 -3.95 8.44
N GLU A 492 8.44 -2.67 8.09
CA GLU A 492 9.34 -1.92 7.22
C GLU A 492 10.77 -1.81 7.76
N GLU A 493 11.00 -2.15 9.03
CA GLU A 493 12.33 -2.20 9.68
C GLU A 493 12.90 -3.63 9.76
N GLY A 494 12.25 -4.59 9.10
CA GLY A 494 12.71 -5.97 9.02
C GLY A 494 12.78 -6.68 10.38
N MET A 495 13.82 -7.48 10.56
CA MET A 495 14.13 -8.15 11.83
C MET A 495 15.18 -7.36 12.61
N ASN A 496 14.89 -7.06 13.88
CA ASN A 496 15.85 -6.40 14.76
C ASN A 496 16.82 -7.40 15.43
N ALA A 497 17.90 -6.89 16.03
CA ALA A 497 18.97 -7.70 16.64
C ALA A 497 18.56 -8.58 17.84
N SER A 498 17.30 -8.49 18.29
CA SER A 498 16.74 -9.42 19.28
C SER A 498 15.99 -10.60 18.66
N GLN A 499 15.61 -10.47 17.38
CA GLN A 499 14.88 -11.45 16.57
C GLN A 499 15.84 -12.28 15.72
N ALA A 500 16.85 -11.63 15.12
CA ALA A 500 17.85 -12.26 14.27
C ALA A 500 19.26 -11.74 14.57
N THR A 501 20.28 -12.54 14.25
CA THR A 501 21.68 -12.11 14.16
C THR A 501 22.19 -12.00 12.73
N GLU A 502 21.62 -12.77 11.80
CA GLU A 502 21.85 -12.64 10.37
C GLU A 502 20.47 -12.43 9.72
N ASN A 503 20.27 -11.31 9.02
CA ASN A 503 19.03 -11.03 8.31
C ASN A 503 19.31 -10.19 7.07
N LEU A 504 18.85 -10.63 5.92
CA LEU A 504 18.74 -9.81 4.72
C LEU A 504 17.27 -9.38 4.58
N SER A 505 17.03 -8.07 4.54
CA SER A 505 15.68 -7.47 4.56
C SER A 505 15.42 -6.69 3.28
N PHE A 506 14.25 -6.91 2.69
CA PHE A 506 13.72 -6.17 1.54
C PHE A 506 12.44 -5.47 1.98
N GLU A 507 12.49 -4.15 2.06
CA GLU A 507 11.55 -3.37 2.85
C GLU A 507 10.73 -2.44 1.95
N VAL A 508 9.45 -2.32 2.28
CA VAL A 508 8.50 -1.45 1.61
C VAL A 508 7.77 -0.65 2.68
N ASP A 509 8.12 0.62 2.81
CA ASP A 509 7.54 1.55 3.76
C ASP A 509 6.36 2.29 3.12
N THR A 510 5.15 1.89 3.51
CA THR A 510 3.91 2.54 3.04
C THR A 510 3.57 3.80 3.82
N TRP A 511 4.24 4.09 4.93
CA TRP A 511 3.79 5.09 5.88
C TRP A 511 3.94 6.51 5.33
N GLN A 512 2.82 7.19 5.12
CA GLN A 512 2.81 8.58 4.68
C GLN A 512 3.01 9.56 5.85
N ASN A 513 4.21 9.58 6.43
CA ASN A 513 4.57 10.53 7.48
C ASN A 513 5.55 11.63 7.02
N PHE A 514 5.99 11.57 5.75
CA PHE A 514 6.95 12.49 5.12
C PHE A 514 8.30 12.57 5.87
N ASP A 515 8.73 11.50 6.51
CA ASP A 515 10.11 11.37 6.98
C ASP A 515 11.06 10.99 5.84
N ALA A 516 12.34 10.78 6.18
CA ALA A 516 13.37 10.56 5.17
C ALA A 516 13.41 9.11 4.66
N GLU A 517 12.60 8.22 5.25
CA GLU A 517 12.68 6.78 5.13
C GLU A 517 11.52 6.18 4.30
N GLN A 518 10.51 6.99 3.96
CA GLN A 518 9.38 6.58 3.11
C GLN A 518 9.85 6.09 1.72
N GLY A 519 9.65 4.81 1.40
CA GLY A 519 10.03 4.22 0.11
C GLY A 519 10.31 2.73 0.14
N VAL A 520 11.12 2.27 -0.81
CA VAL A 520 11.58 0.87 -0.87
C VAL A 520 13.06 0.80 -0.57
N ASN A 521 13.50 -0.21 0.18
CA ASN A 521 14.90 -0.34 0.58
C ASN A 521 15.40 -1.80 0.64
N ILE A 522 16.73 -1.95 0.63
CA ILE A 522 17.42 -3.18 1.06
C ILE A 522 18.25 -2.84 2.30
N SER A 523 18.06 -3.61 3.37
CA SER A 523 18.76 -3.42 4.66
C SER A 523 19.01 -4.77 5.35
N GLY A 524 19.43 -4.76 6.62
CA GLY A 524 19.49 -5.99 7.42
C GLY A 524 20.49 -6.00 8.56
N LEU A 525 20.85 -7.21 8.98
CA LEU A 525 21.77 -7.49 10.08
C LEU A 525 22.86 -8.47 9.65
N ALA A 526 24.11 -8.16 10.04
CA ALA A 526 25.22 -9.10 10.00
C ALA A 526 25.88 -9.22 11.37
N GLY A 527 25.97 -10.43 11.91
CA GLY A 527 26.48 -10.69 13.27
C GLY A 527 25.76 -9.91 14.38
N GLY A 528 24.48 -9.58 14.17
CA GLY A 528 23.63 -8.78 15.06
C GLY A 528 23.93 -7.27 15.03
N SER A 529 24.68 -6.80 14.03
CA SER A 529 24.91 -5.38 13.78
C SER A 529 24.11 -4.94 12.56
N ASP A 530 23.53 -3.75 12.64
CA ASP A 530 22.81 -3.08 11.55
C ASP A 530 23.75 -2.83 10.35
N LEU A 531 23.28 -3.14 9.15
CA LEU A 531 23.98 -2.91 7.90
C LEU A 531 23.77 -1.50 7.32
N ASP A 532 22.98 -0.66 8.00
CA ASP A 532 22.42 0.58 7.48
C ASP A 532 21.59 0.31 6.18
N GLN A 533 20.99 1.36 5.59
CA GLN A 533 20.30 1.23 4.30
C GLN A 533 21.31 1.02 3.17
N LEU A 534 21.27 -0.15 2.51
CA LEU A 534 22.21 -0.55 1.45
C LEU A 534 21.78 -0.03 0.07
N ALA A 535 20.47 0.04 -0.17
CA ALA A 535 19.86 0.68 -1.34
C ALA A 535 18.51 1.27 -0.94
N PHE A 536 18.15 2.42 -1.51
CA PHE A 536 16.91 3.13 -1.15
C PHE A 536 16.40 3.99 -2.31
N THR A 537 15.09 3.91 -2.55
CA THR A 537 14.35 4.81 -3.45
C THR A 537 13.27 5.46 -2.62
N ASN A 538 13.40 6.77 -2.39
CA ASN A 538 12.44 7.55 -1.62
C ASN A 538 11.20 7.86 -2.46
N GLY A 539 10.03 7.63 -1.89
CA GLY A 539 8.77 8.10 -2.44
C GLY A 539 7.57 7.35 -1.86
N PRO A 540 6.35 7.89 -2.04
CA PRO A 540 5.15 7.22 -1.57
C PRO A 540 4.98 5.88 -2.29
N ILE A 541 4.64 4.83 -1.55
CA ILE A 541 4.31 3.51 -2.10
C ILE A 541 2.84 3.43 -2.50
N LEU A 542 1.97 3.94 -1.62
CA LEU A 542 0.51 3.91 -1.68
C LEU A 542 -0.04 5.26 -1.23
N ASN A 543 -1.11 5.76 -1.85
CA ASN A 543 -1.88 6.92 -1.37
C ASN A 543 -3.14 6.52 -0.61
N ASP A 544 -3.64 7.41 0.25
CA ASP A 544 -4.95 7.25 0.90
C ASP A 544 -6.07 7.09 -0.13
N GLY A 545 -6.87 6.03 0.04
CA GLY A 545 -7.96 5.66 -0.86
C GLY A 545 -7.51 4.98 -2.16
N GLU A 546 -6.25 4.57 -2.26
CA GLU A 546 -5.68 3.93 -3.44
C GLU A 546 -5.58 2.41 -3.27
N ARG A 547 -5.66 1.72 -4.42
CA ARG A 547 -5.35 0.30 -4.56
C ARG A 547 -4.26 0.15 -5.59
N VAL A 548 -3.16 -0.49 -5.23
CA VAL A 548 -2.06 -0.86 -6.13
C VAL A 548 -1.87 -2.37 -6.11
N GLU A 549 -1.52 -2.93 -7.25
CA GLU A 549 -1.27 -4.37 -7.42
C GLU A 549 -0.11 -4.55 -8.39
N GLY A 550 0.66 -5.62 -8.22
CA GLY A 550 1.77 -5.94 -9.12
C GLY A 550 2.60 -7.12 -8.60
N THR A 551 3.82 -7.23 -9.11
CA THR A 551 4.74 -8.31 -8.78
C THR A 551 5.93 -7.81 -7.98
N ILE A 552 6.44 -8.66 -7.09
CA ILE A 552 7.76 -8.51 -6.46
C ILE A 552 8.69 -9.60 -7.00
N GLU A 553 9.90 -9.22 -7.40
CA GLU A 553 10.99 -10.13 -7.71
C GLU A 553 12.20 -9.79 -6.84
N ILE A 554 12.70 -10.78 -6.10
CA ILE A 554 13.94 -10.69 -5.34
C ILE A 554 14.89 -11.76 -5.85
N VAL A 555 16.14 -11.39 -6.12
CA VAL A 555 17.21 -12.34 -6.42
C VAL A 555 18.39 -12.01 -5.52
N TRP A 556 18.90 -12.98 -4.77
CA TRP A 556 20.13 -12.79 -4.01
C TRP A 556 21.15 -13.88 -4.36
N GLN A 557 22.38 -13.46 -4.64
CA GLN A 557 23.52 -14.34 -4.85
C GLN A 557 24.67 -13.91 -3.93
N PRO A 558 25.39 -14.86 -3.30
CA PRO A 558 26.51 -14.53 -2.41
C PRO A 558 27.60 -13.68 -3.06
N ASP A 559 27.91 -13.92 -4.35
CA ASP A 559 29.01 -13.26 -5.06
C ASP A 559 28.57 -12.01 -5.82
N LEU A 560 27.28 -11.85 -6.13
CA LEU A 560 26.75 -10.75 -6.95
C LEU A 560 26.04 -9.67 -6.13
N GLY A 561 25.33 -10.05 -5.07
CA GLY A 561 24.49 -9.16 -4.26
C GLY A 561 22.99 -9.43 -4.41
N ALA A 562 22.19 -8.51 -3.89
CA ALA A 562 20.74 -8.56 -3.90
C ALA A 562 20.15 -7.66 -5.01
N THR A 563 19.18 -8.19 -5.74
CA THR A 563 18.36 -7.50 -6.71
C THR A 563 16.93 -7.49 -6.18
N PHE A 564 16.28 -6.34 -6.22
CA PHE A 564 14.92 -6.15 -5.72
C PHE A 564 14.15 -5.28 -6.72
N ARG A 565 13.16 -5.89 -7.36
CA ARG A 565 12.29 -5.23 -8.34
C ARG A 565 10.85 -5.32 -7.90
N THR A 566 10.15 -4.19 -7.97
CA THR A 566 8.70 -4.16 -7.76
C THR A 566 8.03 -3.50 -8.96
N THR A 567 6.75 -3.81 -9.15
CA THR A 567 5.91 -3.16 -10.16
C THR A 567 4.58 -2.77 -9.54
N GLY A 568 3.94 -1.72 -10.05
CA GLY A 568 2.57 -1.38 -9.67
C GLY A 568 2.45 -0.42 -8.48
N MET A 569 3.48 -0.29 -7.65
CA MET A 569 3.56 0.74 -6.59
C MET A 569 3.72 2.14 -7.20
N ASN A 570 3.41 3.19 -6.45
CA ASN A 570 3.73 4.56 -6.86
C ASN A 570 5.24 4.81 -6.92
N THR A 571 5.99 4.20 -6.01
CA THR A 571 7.45 4.16 -6.00
C THR A 571 7.87 2.70 -6.03
N ASN A 572 8.52 2.28 -7.12
CA ASN A 572 8.97 0.90 -7.30
C ASN A 572 10.46 0.76 -7.03
N ALA A 573 10.88 -0.45 -6.65
CA ALA A 573 12.28 -0.82 -6.60
C ALA A 573 12.76 -1.24 -8.00
N ASP A 574 13.96 -0.83 -8.36
CA ASP A 574 14.73 -1.37 -9.49
C ASP A 574 16.20 -1.44 -9.08
N PHE A 575 16.44 -2.09 -7.94
CA PHE A 575 17.80 -2.28 -7.41
C PHE A 575 18.40 -3.51 -8.03
N GLU A 576 19.63 -3.39 -8.51
CA GLU A 576 20.37 -4.52 -9.09
C GLU A 576 21.69 -4.74 -8.36
N ASN A 577 21.91 -5.99 -7.95
CA ASN A 577 23.23 -6.48 -7.49
C ASN A 577 23.85 -5.66 -6.35
N VAL A 578 23.03 -5.29 -5.37
CA VAL A 578 23.38 -4.54 -4.15
C VAL A 578 24.23 -5.42 -3.24
N GLU A 579 25.45 -5.00 -2.94
CA GLU A 579 26.38 -5.76 -2.08
C GLU A 579 25.83 -5.87 -0.65
N ILE A 580 25.86 -7.07 -0.07
CA ILE A 580 25.41 -7.34 1.30
C ILE A 580 26.65 -7.67 2.17
N PRO A 581 27.33 -6.67 2.74
CA PRO A 581 28.59 -6.88 3.42
C PRO A 581 28.43 -7.69 4.71
N ASP A 582 29.40 -8.57 4.97
CA ASP A 582 29.53 -9.35 6.21
C ASP A 582 28.38 -10.34 6.56
N PHE A 583 27.29 -10.37 5.79
CA PHE A 583 26.18 -11.33 5.96
C PHE A 583 26.67 -12.77 5.77
N VAL A 584 26.27 -13.65 6.69
CA VAL A 584 26.65 -15.08 6.65
C VAL A 584 25.43 -15.92 6.29
N PRO A 585 25.30 -16.39 5.04
CA PRO A 585 24.16 -17.20 4.63
C PRO A 585 24.22 -18.63 5.19
N SER A 586 23.07 -19.29 5.32
CA SER A 586 22.96 -20.66 5.85
C SER A 586 21.70 -21.35 5.34
N ASP A 587 21.80 -22.63 4.98
CA ASP A 587 20.63 -23.46 4.61
C ASP A 587 19.65 -23.70 5.77
N ASP A 588 20.05 -23.33 7.00
CA ASP A 588 19.20 -23.37 8.19
C ASP A 588 18.38 -22.07 8.39
N HIS A 589 18.56 -21.06 7.53
CA HIS A 589 17.82 -19.80 7.58
C HIS A 589 16.38 -19.94 7.07
N THR A 590 15.48 -19.14 7.61
CA THR A 590 14.06 -19.10 7.24
C THR A 590 13.78 -17.95 6.28
N PHE A 591 12.65 -18.01 5.57
CA PHE A 591 12.10 -16.88 4.83
C PHE A 591 10.86 -16.37 5.57
N ILE A 592 10.81 -15.07 5.88
CA ILE A 592 9.70 -14.49 6.65
C ILE A 592 9.23 -13.18 6.00
N ILE A 593 7.96 -13.16 5.61
CA ILE A 593 7.26 -11.94 5.19
C ILE A 593 6.60 -11.36 6.45
N THR A 594 6.89 -10.11 6.79
CA THR A 594 6.30 -9.46 7.96
C THR A 594 5.62 -8.17 7.55
N ALA A 595 4.49 -7.87 8.17
CA ALA A 595 3.72 -6.67 7.89
C ALA A 595 3.10 -6.12 9.18
N ARG A 596 2.71 -4.85 9.15
CA ARG A 596 2.11 -4.22 10.33
C ARG A 596 1.01 -3.25 9.97
N VAL A 597 -0.01 -3.27 10.82
CA VAL A 597 -1.02 -2.23 10.98
C VAL A 597 -0.89 -1.64 12.38
N GLY A 598 -0.22 -0.49 12.50
CA GLY A 598 -0.13 0.26 13.75
C GLY A 598 -1.44 0.99 14.06
N GLY A 599 -1.69 2.10 13.38
CA GLY A 599 -2.90 2.92 13.52
C GLY A 599 -3.27 3.62 12.21
N ALA A 600 -2.90 2.97 11.12
CA ALA A 600 -2.88 3.42 9.74
C ALA A 600 -3.25 2.17 8.93
N ASN A 601 -4.19 2.29 8.02
CA ASN A 601 -5.04 1.20 7.58
C ASN A 601 -4.64 0.79 6.16
N GLN A 602 -4.34 -0.49 5.91
CA GLN A 602 -4.22 -1.01 4.56
C GLN A 602 -4.38 -2.53 4.55
N ASP A 603 -4.95 -3.06 3.49
CA ASP A 603 -4.83 -4.47 3.15
C ASP A 603 -3.44 -4.71 2.55
N PHE A 604 -2.80 -5.80 2.96
CA PHE A 604 -1.64 -6.37 2.28
C PHE A 604 -1.94 -7.82 2.01
N ILE A 605 -2.09 -8.12 0.73
CA ILE A 605 -2.51 -9.42 0.23
C ILE A 605 -1.39 -9.94 -0.65
N ILE A 606 -1.02 -11.22 -0.49
CA ILE A 606 -0.05 -11.90 -1.33
C ILE A 606 -0.66 -13.14 -1.98
N ASP A 607 -0.16 -13.46 -3.16
CA ASP A 607 -0.56 -14.60 -3.97
C ASP A 607 0.62 -15.08 -4.84
N ASN A 608 0.55 -16.30 -5.37
CA ASN A 608 1.53 -16.89 -6.30
C ASN A 608 2.99 -16.81 -5.81
N LEU A 609 3.22 -17.06 -4.52
CA LEU A 609 4.56 -17.05 -3.92
C LEU A 609 5.37 -18.25 -4.42
N ILE A 610 6.55 -17.96 -4.98
CA ILE A 610 7.54 -18.96 -5.40
C ILE A 610 8.88 -18.57 -4.80
N ILE A 611 9.52 -19.49 -4.08
CA ILE A 611 10.89 -19.35 -3.57
C ILE A 611 11.72 -20.48 -4.17
N GLN A 612 12.75 -20.13 -4.94
CA GLN A 612 13.68 -21.07 -5.54
C GLN A 612 15.07 -20.83 -4.96
N THR A 613 15.73 -21.86 -4.47
CA THR A 613 17.04 -21.84 -3.84
C THR A 613 18.01 -22.71 -4.62
N GLY A 614 19.32 -22.65 -4.30
CA GLY A 614 20.31 -23.48 -4.98
C GLY A 614 20.47 -23.20 -6.48
N LEU A 615 19.77 -22.20 -7.01
CA LEU A 615 19.75 -21.78 -8.42
C LEU A 615 21.15 -21.49 -8.98
N PHE A 616 22.06 -21.08 -8.10
CA PHE A 616 23.40 -20.61 -8.46
C PHE A 616 24.52 -21.60 -8.08
N ASP A 617 24.18 -22.80 -7.58
CA ASP A 617 25.11 -23.92 -7.28
C ASP A 617 25.15 -24.97 -8.42
N GLY A 618 24.30 -24.82 -9.44
CA GLY A 618 24.36 -25.60 -10.66
C GLY A 618 25.47 -25.10 -11.58
N ASP A 619 26.54 -25.87 -11.72
CA ASP A 619 27.50 -25.79 -12.83
C ASP A 619 27.49 -27.18 -13.49
N ALA A 620 26.35 -27.53 -14.09
CA ALA A 620 26.08 -28.90 -14.55
C ALA A 620 27.06 -29.32 -15.65
N ASP A 621 27.58 -28.36 -16.41
CA ASP A 621 28.50 -28.58 -17.50
C ASP A 621 29.99 -28.42 -17.10
N GLY A 622 30.27 -27.78 -15.95
CA GLY A 622 31.55 -27.71 -15.27
C GLY A 622 32.46 -26.58 -15.75
N ASP A 623 31.90 -25.49 -16.27
CA ASP A 623 32.60 -24.36 -16.89
C ASP A 623 32.80 -23.14 -15.97
N SER A 624 32.27 -23.21 -14.75
CA SER A 624 32.26 -22.17 -13.72
C SER A 624 31.31 -20.99 -13.93
N LEU A 625 30.36 -21.10 -14.86
CA LEU A 625 29.18 -20.24 -14.91
C LEU A 625 28.00 -20.93 -14.19
N PRO A 626 27.10 -20.17 -13.56
CA PRO A 626 25.87 -20.74 -13.03
C PRO A 626 24.88 -21.16 -14.14
N ASP A 627 24.31 -22.36 -14.05
CA ASP A 627 23.35 -22.92 -15.00
C ASP A 627 22.17 -21.96 -15.26
N ILE A 628 21.69 -21.25 -14.23
CA ILE A 628 20.59 -20.29 -14.38
C ILE A 628 21.01 -19.08 -15.21
N TYR A 629 22.22 -18.55 -14.98
CA TYR A 629 22.77 -17.44 -15.74
C TYR A 629 22.91 -17.82 -17.21
N GLU A 630 23.44 -19.01 -17.50
CA GLU A 630 23.56 -19.51 -18.87
C GLU A 630 22.19 -19.73 -19.54
N ASN A 631 21.21 -20.24 -18.81
CA ASN A 631 19.85 -20.42 -19.34
C ASN A 631 19.15 -19.08 -19.61
N GLU A 632 19.32 -18.07 -18.77
CA GLU A 632 18.72 -16.75 -18.99
C GLU A 632 19.39 -16.01 -20.15
N ILE A 633 20.73 -16.04 -20.21
CA ILE A 633 21.51 -15.27 -21.17
C ILE A 633 21.59 -15.97 -22.54
N ALA A 634 21.90 -17.26 -22.57
CA ALA A 634 22.09 -18.03 -23.82
C ALA A 634 20.95 -19.02 -24.12
N GLY A 635 19.97 -19.18 -23.22
CA GLY A 635 18.86 -20.11 -23.39
C GLY A 635 19.24 -21.58 -23.17
N ASN A 636 20.48 -21.87 -22.77
CA ASN A 636 20.99 -23.21 -22.45
C ASN A 636 22.36 -23.18 -21.74
N ILE A 637 22.63 -24.22 -20.95
CA ILE A 637 23.85 -24.45 -20.14
C ILE A 637 25.09 -24.97 -20.90
N THR A 638 25.19 -24.74 -22.22
CA THR A 638 26.32 -25.31 -23.01
C THR A 638 26.92 -24.38 -24.04
N ASP A 639 26.27 -23.24 -24.26
CA ASP A 639 26.67 -22.29 -25.28
C ASP A 639 27.73 -21.34 -24.74
N LEU A 640 27.53 -20.83 -23.52
CA LEU A 640 28.60 -20.22 -22.73
C LEU A 640 29.48 -21.34 -22.19
N ASN A 641 30.78 -21.10 -22.08
CA ASN A 641 31.72 -22.12 -21.58
C ASN A 641 32.75 -21.50 -20.62
N GLY A 642 32.29 -20.51 -19.85
CA GLY A 642 32.98 -19.80 -18.78
C GLY A 642 34.41 -19.43 -19.10
N ILE A 643 35.36 -20.16 -18.51
CA ILE A 643 36.81 -19.91 -18.64
C ILE A 643 37.46 -20.55 -19.89
N GLY A 644 36.69 -21.13 -20.81
CA GLY A 644 37.25 -21.85 -21.95
C GLY A 644 38.03 -20.96 -22.92
N GLU A 645 39.15 -21.46 -23.44
CA GLU A 645 39.96 -20.68 -24.40
C GLU A 645 39.63 -21.05 -25.85
N GLY A 646 38.91 -20.16 -26.52
CA GLY A 646 38.62 -20.15 -27.95
C GLY A 646 38.49 -18.70 -28.42
N PRO A 647 38.84 -18.36 -29.67
CA PRO A 647 38.97 -16.95 -30.08
C PRO A 647 37.65 -16.26 -30.46
N GLY A 648 36.49 -16.76 -30.00
CA GLY A 648 35.14 -16.24 -30.32
C GLY A 648 34.82 -15.98 -31.81
N PRO A 649 33.60 -15.63 -32.21
CA PRO A 649 32.33 -15.78 -31.48
C PRO A 649 31.71 -17.18 -31.64
N GLY A 650 30.84 -17.53 -30.70
CA GLY A 650 29.86 -18.61 -30.75
C GLY A 650 30.04 -19.70 -29.70
N ALA A 651 29.05 -20.60 -29.64
CA ALA A 651 28.98 -21.68 -28.65
C ALA A 651 30.29 -22.49 -28.49
N GLY A 652 30.75 -22.66 -27.25
CA GLY A 652 31.94 -23.45 -26.92
C GLY A 652 33.27 -22.76 -27.24
N THR A 653 33.28 -21.43 -27.39
CA THR A 653 34.49 -20.63 -27.59
C THR A 653 35.00 -19.93 -26.33
N GLY A 654 34.16 -19.62 -25.34
CA GLY A 654 34.50 -18.95 -24.09
C GLY A 654 34.68 -17.45 -24.25
N ASP A 655 34.07 -16.90 -25.30
CA ASP A 655 34.06 -15.51 -25.79
C ASP A 655 32.91 -15.51 -26.81
N PHE A 656 31.68 -15.71 -26.31
CA PHE A 656 30.55 -16.13 -27.11
C PHE A 656 30.14 -15.08 -28.15
N ASP A 657 30.30 -13.80 -27.86
CA ASP A 657 30.03 -12.69 -28.76
C ASP A 657 31.25 -12.24 -29.60
N GLY A 658 32.46 -12.67 -29.22
CA GLY A 658 33.70 -12.41 -29.93
C GLY A 658 34.30 -11.03 -29.71
N ASP A 659 33.94 -10.33 -28.63
CA ASP A 659 34.51 -9.03 -28.26
C ASP A 659 35.93 -9.18 -27.64
N GLY A 660 36.21 -10.38 -27.12
CA GLY A 660 37.47 -10.80 -26.55
C GLY A 660 37.58 -10.67 -25.03
N LEU A 661 36.50 -10.38 -24.32
CA LEU A 661 36.27 -10.80 -22.93
C LEU A 661 35.85 -12.28 -22.93
N ALA A 662 36.07 -12.96 -21.81
CA ALA A 662 35.60 -14.33 -21.67
C ALA A 662 34.21 -14.36 -21.03
N ASP A 663 33.37 -15.34 -21.34
CA ASP A 663 32.00 -15.43 -20.79
C ASP A 663 31.99 -15.31 -19.25
N PHE A 664 33.00 -15.88 -18.57
CA PHE A 664 33.17 -15.74 -17.11
C PHE A 664 33.62 -14.35 -16.67
N GLU A 665 34.48 -13.68 -17.43
CA GLU A 665 34.91 -12.30 -17.15
C GLU A 665 33.76 -11.31 -17.36
N GLU A 666 32.88 -11.57 -18.34
CA GLU A 666 31.65 -10.81 -18.56
C GLU A 666 30.64 -11.05 -17.45
N TYR A 667 30.50 -12.29 -16.98
CA TYR A 667 29.74 -12.59 -15.76
C TYR A 667 30.27 -11.81 -14.54
N GLU A 668 31.60 -11.76 -14.34
CA GLU A 668 32.21 -10.98 -13.24
C GLU A 668 32.05 -9.46 -13.42
N ASN A 669 32.14 -8.96 -14.66
CA ASN A 669 32.03 -7.54 -14.99
C ASN A 669 30.59 -7.07 -15.23
N ARG A 670 29.61 -7.99 -15.15
CA ARG A 670 28.18 -7.77 -15.34
C ARG A 670 27.80 -7.34 -16.76
N THR A 671 28.63 -7.64 -17.76
CA THR A 671 28.32 -7.41 -19.17
C THR A 671 27.64 -8.64 -19.78
N ASN A 672 27.05 -8.49 -20.97
CA ASN A 672 26.27 -9.55 -21.59
C ASN A 672 27.12 -10.36 -22.59
N PRO A 673 27.48 -11.63 -22.30
CA PRO A 673 28.33 -12.45 -23.17
C PRO A 673 27.73 -12.82 -24.52
N THR A 674 26.49 -12.41 -24.79
CA THR A 674 25.85 -12.53 -26.10
C THR A 674 25.87 -11.25 -26.93
N LYS A 675 26.39 -10.16 -26.38
CA LYS A 675 26.43 -8.83 -26.98
C LYS A 675 27.81 -8.20 -26.86
N VAL A 676 28.41 -7.94 -28.01
CA VAL A 676 29.72 -7.26 -28.16
C VAL A 676 29.78 -5.88 -27.49
N ASP A 677 28.63 -5.28 -27.25
CA ASP A 677 28.37 -3.90 -26.81
C ASP A 677 27.08 -3.97 -25.99
N THR A 678 27.22 -3.97 -24.67
CA THR A 678 26.13 -4.28 -23.73
C THR A 678 25.10 -3.17 -23.66
N ASP A 679 25.53 -1.91 -23.62
CA ASP A 679 24.68 -0.71 -23.51
C ASP A 679 24.34 -0.04 -24.85
N GLU A 680 24.87 -0.58 -25.96
CA GLU A 680 24.55 -0.23 -27.35
C GLU A 680 24.99 1.18 -27.76
N ASP A 681 26.06 1.69 -27.16
CA ASP A 681 26.60 3.02 -27.39
C ASP A 681 27.63 3.07 -28.56
N GLY A 682 28.09 1.91 -29.02
CA GLY A 682 29.03 1.70 -30.10
C GLY A 682 30.47 1.36 -29.68
N LEU A 683 30.77 1.28 -28.39
CA LEU A 683 31.97 0.69 -27.82
C LEU A 683 31.77 -0.79 -27.54
N ASN A 684 32.87 -1.52 -27.41
CA ASN A 684 32.79 -2.92 -27.01
C ASN A 684 33.07 -3.02 -25.52
N ASP A 685 32.39 -3.92 -24.81
CA ASP A 685 32.55 -4.12 -23.36
C ASP A 685 34.03 -4.24 -22.94
N LYS A 686 34.84 -4.94 -23.74
CA LYS A 686 36.28 -5.07 -23.52
C LYS A 686 37.06 -3.75 -23.40
N VAL A 687 36.68 -2.72 -24.16
CA VAL A 687 37.41 -1.44 -24.15
C VAL A 687 36.96 -0.55 -23.01
N GLU A 688 35.83 -0.85 -22.38
CA GLU A 688 35.19 -0.07 -21.35
C GLU A 688 35.53 -0.60 -19.96
N THR A 689 36.67 -0.14 -19.46
CA THR A 689 37.28 -0.75 -18.27
C THR A 689 36.65 -0.33 -16.93
N GLY A 690 35.67 0.58 -16.93
CA GLY A 690 35.03 1.12 -15.73
C GLY A 690 35.98 1.89 -14.81
N THR A 691 37.16 2.30 -15.31
CA THR A 691 38.19 2.95 -14.48
C THR A 691 37.92 4.45 -14.24
N GLY A 692 36.91 5.02 -14.90
CA GLY A 692 36.57 6.45 -14.88
C GLY A 692 37.65 7.32 -15.50
N LYS A 693 38.45 6.75 -16.42
CA LYS A 693 39.64 7.41 -16.94
C LYS A 693 40.02 6.95 -18.34
N TRP A 694 39.98 7.89 -19.28
CA TRP A 694 40.53 7.70 -20.62
C TRP A 694 42.01 7.32 -20.63
N VAL A 695 42.31 6.19 -21.29
CA VAL A 695 43.67 5.77 -21.64
C VAL A 695 43.87 5.76 -23.15
N SER A 696 42.93 5.20 -23.92
CA SER A 696 42.90 5.18 -25.39
C SER A 696 41.58 4.63 -25.91
N ILE A 697 41.34 4.59 -27.22
CA ILE A 697 40.16 3.91 -27.79
C ILE A 697 40.08 2.40 -27.52
N ASP A 698 41.19 1.76 -27.12
CA ASP A 698 41.22 0.35 -26.73
C ASP A 698 41.08 0.17 -25.18
N ASP A 699 40.91 1.26 -24.43
CA ASP A 699 40.76 1.35 -22.96
C ASP A 699 40.21 2.76 -22.61
N THR A 700 38.90 2.93 -22.81
CA THR A 700 38.18 4.22 -22.69
C THR A 700 37.95 4.63 -21.24
N GLY A 701 37.93 3.66 -20.34
CA GLY A 701 37.65 3.85 -18.92
C GLY A 701 36.18 4.11 -18.58
N THR A 702 35.32 4.15 -19.60
CA THR A 702 33.86 4.28 -19.51
C THR A 702 33.24 3.04 -18.89
N ASN A 703 31.98 3.14 -18.50
CA ASN A 703 31.23 2.07 -17.87
C ASN A 703 30.43 1.31 -18.94
N PRO A 704 30.70 0.00 -19.19
CA PRO A 704 30.04 -0.79 -20.25
C PRO A 704 28.54 -1.04 -20.06
N LEU A 705 27.97 -0.50 -18.98
CA LEU A 705 26.55 -0.61 -18.63
C LEU A 705 25.82 0.73 -18.77
N LYS A 706 26.49 1.77 -19.25
CA LYS A 706 25.97 3.13 -19.36
C LYS A 706 26.46 3.77 -20.66
N ALA A 707 25.52 3.93 -21.60
CA ALA A 707 25.82 4.54 -22.90
C ALA A 707 26.32 5.99 -22.83
N ASP A 708 26.18 6.67 -21.69
CA ASP A 708 26.70 8.00 -21.39
C ASP A 708 27.22 7.97 -19.93
N SER A 709 28.53 7.79 -19.77
CA SER A 709 29.17 7.52 -18.49
C SER A 709 29.25 8.74 -17.58
N ASP A 710 29.37 9.93 -18.13
CA ASP A 710 29.46 11.20 -17.38
C ASP A 710 28.18 12.05 -17.41
N SER A 711 27.16 11.56 -18.11
CA SER A 711 25.78 12.07 -18.14
C SER A 711 25.67 13.49 -18.69
N ASP A 712 26.48 13.81 -19.69
CA ASP A 712 26.58 15.14 -20.28
C ASP A 712 25.69 15.34 -21.53
N GLY A 713 25.08 14.24 -22.02
CA GLY A 713 24.21 14.19 -23.18
C GLY A 713 24.86 13.61 -24.45
N LEU A 714 26.13 13.21 -24.41
CA LEU A 714 26.85 12.52 -25.48
C LEU A 714 27.06 11.05 -25.11
N SER A 715 26.95 10.15 -26.09
CA SER A 715 27.25 8.73 -25.84
C SER A 715 28.75 8.48 -25.86
N ASP A 716 29.26 7.61 -24.99
CA ASP A 716 30.70 7.40 -24.84
C ASP A 716 31.37 7.00 -26.17
N GLY A 717 30.69 6.18 -26.97
CA GLY A 717 31.14 5.73 -28.28
C GLY A 717 31.26 6.80 -29.36
N VAL A 718 30.68 8.00 -29.19
CA VAL A 718 30.94 9.13 -30.09
C VAL A 718 32.14 9.97 -29.66
N GLU A 719 32.51 9.92 -28.39
CA GLU A 719 33.53 10.77 -27.81
C GLU A 719 34.93 10.17 -27.92
N ASN A 720 35.90 11.04 -28.17
CA ASN A 720 37.28 10.59 -28.37
C ASN A 720 38.24 11.77 -28.22
N PRO A 721 38.87 11.95 -27.04
CA PRO A 721 39.73 13.10 -26.79
C PRO A 721 41.08 13.02 -27.53
N ASP A 722 41.41 11.90 -28.19
CA ASP A 722 42.57 11.79 -29.07
C ASP A 722 42.30 12.30 -30.50
N LEU A 723 41.03 12.55 -30.85
CA LEU A 723 40.60 13.18 -32.09
C LEU A 723 40.24 14.65 -31.84
N ALA A 724 40.51 15.52 -32.81
CA ALA A 724 40.09 16.91 -32.72
C ALA A 724 38.61 17.02 -33.10
N TYR A 725 37.89 17.99 -32.51
CA TYR A 725 36.54 18.38 -32.89
C TYR A 725 36.37 18.51 -34.42
N ASP A 726 35.32 17.90 -34.97
CA ASP A 726 34.95 18.01 -36.39
C ASP A 726 33.74 18.95 -36.59
N PRO A 727 33.94 20.21 -37.03
CA PRO A 727 32.85 21.16 -37.22
C PRO A 727 31.88 20.77 -38.35
N ASP A 728 32.26 19.86 -39.25
CA ASP A 728 31.37 19.37 -40.30
C ASP A 728 30.45 18.23 -39.78
N ASN A 729 30.72 17.68 -38.59
CA ASN A 729 30.00 16.54 -38.02
C ASN A 729 30.16 16.44 -36.48
N PRO A 730 29.76 17.48 -35.72
CA PRO A 730 30.08 17.62 -34.30
C PRO A 730 29.50 16.49 -33.43
N GLU A 731 28.27 16.05 -33.70
CA GLU A 731 27.59 14.95 -32.98
C GLU A 731 28.28 13.58 -33.09
N LYS A 732 29.25 13.40 -33.99
CA LYS A 732 29.96 12.10 -34.16
C LYS A 732 31.45 12.17 -33.90
N GLN A 733 31.96 13.37 -33.66
CA GLN A 733 33.36 13.59 -33.34
C GLN A 733 33.48 14.91 -32.56
N PRO A 734 32.93 14.97 -31.34
CA PRO A 734 33.00 16.13 -30.48
C PRO A 734 34.44 16.42 -30.03
N GLY A 735 35.29 15.39 -29.93
CA GLY A 735 36.66 15.55 -29.44
C GLY A 735 36.75 15.77 -27.92
N SER A 736 35.64 15.57 -27.23
CA SER A 736 35.47 15.53 -25.78
C SER A 736 35.95 14.19 -25.18
N ASN A 737 36.02 14.13 -23.85
CA ASN A 737 36.40 12.98 -23.06
C ASN A 737 35.16 12.38 -22.36
N PRO A 738 34.80 11.11 -22.64
CA PRO A 738 33.57 10.46 -22.13
C PRO A 738 33.56 10.11 -20.63
N ASN A 739 34.44 10.71 -19.85
CA ASN A 739 34.47 10.54 -18.41
C ASN A 739 34.51 11.89 -17.69
N LEU A 740 34.30 12.98 -18.42
CA LEU A 740 34.31 14.36 -17.98
C LEU A 740 33.21 15.11 -18.71
N ALA A 741 32.09 15.34 -18.03
CA ALA A 741 30.96 16.08 -18.60
C ALA A 741 31.31 17.48 -19.11
N ASP A 742 32.45 18.04 -18.70
CA ASP A 742 33.02 19.31 -19.17
C ASP A 742 34.51 19.07 -19.44
N THR A 743 34.86 18.86 -20.72
CA THR A 743 36.21 18.47 -21.15
C THR A 743 37.24 19.58 -20.93
N ASP A 744 36.84 20.84 -21.08
CA ASP A 744 37.74 21.99 -21.05
C ASP A 744 37.70 22.83 -19.76
N GLU A 745 36.85 22.41 -18.82
CA GLU A 745 36.63 22.97 -17.48
C GLU A 745 36.10 24.42 -17.49
N ASP A 746 35.25 24.77 -18.47
CA ASP A 746 34.66 26.11 -18.59
C ASP A 746 33.26 26.28 -17.96
N LEU A 747 32.69 25.20 -17.41
CA LEU A 747 31.35 25.08 -16.79
C LEU A 747 30.17 24.93 -17.77
N VAL A 748 30.42 24.63 -19.04
CA VAL A 748 29.40 24.18 -20.00
C VAL A 748 29.67 22.71 -20.32
N SER A 749 28.63 21.86 -20.36
CA SER A 749 28.84 20.46 -20.69
C SER A 749 29.12 20.25 -22.18
N ASP A 750 29.88 19.21 -22.52
CA ASP A 750 30.28 18.97 -23.91
C ASP A 750 29.04 18.73 -24.79
N GLY A 751 28.05 17.99 -24.29
CA GLY A 751 26.75 17.83 -24.95
C GLY A 751 25.99 19.14 -25.21
N SER A 752 26.00 20.08 -24.26
CA SER A 752 25.37 21.41 -24.42
C SER A 752 26.11 22.27 -25.45
N GLU A 753 27.43 22.13 -25.52
CA GLU A 753 28.23 22.81 -26.53
C GLU A 753 27.96 22.27 -27.93
N ILE A 754 27.84 20.94 -28.07
CA ILE A 754 27.52 20.29 -29.35
C ILE A 754 26.13 20.68 -29.83
N SER A 755 25.12 20.73 -28.97
CA SER A 755 23.77 21.16 -29.33
C SER A 755 23.75 22.62 -29.83
N LYS A 756 24.64 23.45 -29.29
CA LYS A 756 24.85 24.86 -29.68
C LYS A 756 25.86 25.03 -30.83
N GLY A 757 26.36 23.94 -31.41
CA GLY A 757 27.27 23.93 -32.55
C GLY A 757 28.68 24.46 -32.23
N ARG A 758 29.14 24.24 -31.00
CA ARG A 758 30.43 24.72 -30.48
C ARG A 758 31.41 23.55 -30.27
N ASP A 759 32.66 23.88 -29.96
CA ASP A 759 33.79 22.94 -29.83
C ASP A 759 34.08 22.69 -28.34
N PRO A 760 33.79 21.48 -27.81
CA PRO A 760 33.94 21.19 -26.38
C PRO A 760 35.37 21.09 -25.84
N SER A 761 36.35 21.15 -26.74
CA SER A 761 37.76 21.09 -26.35
C SER A 761 38.39 22.47 -26.16
N VAL A 762 37.58 23.54 -26.28
CA VAL A 762 38.05 24.92 -26.35
C VAL A 762 37.24 25.82 -25.42
N ALA A 763 37.82 26.03 -24.24
CA ALA A 763 37.21 26.83 -23.18
C ALA A 763 36.67 28.14 -23.75
N GLN A 764 35.36 28.28 -23.68
CA GLN A 764 34.63 29.44 -24.11
C GLN A 764 34.64 30.46 -22.98
N SER A 765 34.31 31.69 -23.33
CA SER A 765 33.92 32.63 -22.29
C SER A 765 32.55 32.19 -21.78
N ALA A 766 32.53 31.33 -20.76
CA ALA A 766 31.32 30.97 -20.04
C ALA A 766 30.50 32.25 -19.75
N PRO A 767 29.17 32.22 -19.89
CA PRO A 767 28.37 33.17 -19.13
C PRO A 767 28.86 33.04 -17.69
N ARG A 768 29.35 34.12 -17.08
CA ARG A 768 29.67 34.06 -15.64
C ARG A 768 28.35 33.78 -14.96
N GLY A 769 27.99 32.56 -14.64
CA GLY A 769 26.60 32.25 -14.33
C GLY A 769 26.21 30.79 -14.55
N TYR A 770 24.93 30.58 -14.87
CA TYR A 770 24.30 29.27 -15.07
C TYR A 770 23.32 29.38 -16.25
N GLU A 771 23.26 28.39 -17.13
CA GLU A 771 22.35 28.38 -18.28
C GLU A 771 21.76 26.97 -18.43
N GLN A 772 20.45 26.88 -18.58
CA GLN A 772 19.75 25.62 -18.80
C GLN A 772 18.52 25.85 -19.66
N ASP A 773 18.48 25.19 -20.82
CA ASP A 773 17.34 25.17 -21.75
C ASP A 773 16.56 23.85 -21.68
N PHE A 774 17.03 22.87 -20.90
CA PHE A 774 16.40 21.57 -20.63
C PHE A 774 16.16 20.68 -21.87
N GLU A 775 16.63 21.11 -23.04
CA GLU A 775 16.55 20.35 -24.29
C GLU A 775 17.57 19.20 -24.28
N GLY A 776 17.18 18.07 -24.88
CA GLY A 776 18.05 16.87 -24.95
C GLY A 776 17.93 15.91 -23.77
N PHE A 777 17.39 16.34 -22.63
CA PHE A 777 17.05 15.44 -21.52
C PHE A 777 15.77 14.65 -21.82
N ALA A 778 15.73 13.39 -21.41
CA ALA A 778 14.55 12.54 -21.56
C ALA A 778 13.41 12.98 -20.64
N ASP A 779 12.17 12.72 -21.05
CA ASP A 779 11.01 12.93 -20.17
C ASP A 779 11.15 12.10 -18.89
N GLY A 780 10.92 12.73 -17.74
CA GLY A 780 11.11 12.13 -16.42
C GLY A 780 12.47 12.36 -15.79
N THR A 781 13.43 12.98 -16.50
CA THR A 781 14.76 13.29 -15.94
C THR A 781 14.65 14.20 -14.71
N THR A 782 15.36 13.84 -13.63
CA THR A 782 15.46 14.63 -12.38
C THR A 782 16.90 14.94 -11.98
N ASP A 783 17.89 14.28 -12.59
CA ASP A 783 19.31 14.59 -12.45
C ASP A 783 19.85 15.11 -13.79
N LEU A 784 20.38 16.33 -13.79
CA LEU A 784 20.93 16.98 -14.99
C LEU A 784 22.45 16.83 -15.10
N GLY A 785 23.12 16.13 -14.18
CA GLY A 785 24.57 15.92 -14.19
C GLY A 785 25.40 17.16 -13.80
N ASP A 786 24.80 18.34 -13.70
CA ASP A 786 25.47 19.62 -13.39
C ASP A 786 25.49 19.97 -11.88
N GLY A 787 25.03 19.04 -11.04
CA GLY A 787 24.92 19.21 -9.59
C GLY A 787 23.69 20.01 -9.13
N SER A 788 22.82 20.45 -10.05
CA SER A 788 21.48 20.91 -9.70
C SER A 788 20.60 19.76 -9.20
N VAL A 789 19.54 20.09 -8.46
CA VAL A 789 18.62 19.09 -7.90
C VAL A 789 17.19 19.50 -8.25
N ILE A 790 16.49 18.59 -8.94
CA ILE A 790 15.04 18.62 -9.17
C ILE A 790 14.39 17.75 -8.08
N ALA A 791 13.56 18.34 -7.23
CA ALA A 791 12.93 17.66 -6.09
C ALA A 791 11.41 17.86 -6.07
N GLY A 792 10.69 16.88 -5.54
CA GLY A 792 9.23 16.90 -5.40
C GLY A 792 8.49 16.09 -6.47
N ALA A 793 7.34 15.53 -6.09
CA ALA A 793 6.64 14.51 -6.88
C ALA A 793 6.13 14.98 -8.26
N ALA A 794 5.93 16.30 -8.44
CA ALA A 794 5.56 16.88 -9.72
C ALA A 794 6.75 17.19 -10.64
N ALA A 795 7.96 17.22 -10.10
CA ALA A 795 9.11 17.87 -10.72
C ALA A 795 9.90 16.92 -11.62
N SER A 796 9.98 17.24 -12.91
CA SER A 796 10.76 16.47 -13.90
C SER A 796 10.92 17.26 -15.18
N ILE A 797 11.86 16.85 -16.04
CA ILE A 797 11.87 17.31 -17.43
C ILE A 797 10.69 16.69 -18.20
N VAL A 798 9.96 17.51 -18.94
CA VAL A 798 8.85 17.08 -19.81
C VAL A 798 8.86 17.93 -21.08
N GLU A 799 8.97 17.27 -22.22
CA GLU A 799 9.05 17.89 -23.56
C GLU A 799 10.14 18.97 -23.62
N GLY A 800 11.33 18.67 -23.09
CA GLY A 800 12.48 19.59 -23.10
C GLY A 800 12.33 20.81 -22.19
N ARG A 801 11.44 20.77 -21.18
CA ARG A 801 11.20 21.87 -20.24
C ARG A 801 11.12 21.36 -18.81
N LEU A 802 11.52 22.16 -17.84
CA LEU A 802 11.35 21.83 -16.43
C LEU A 802 9.89 22.02 -16.01
N GLN A 803 9.20 20.94 -15.66
CA GLN A 803 7.89 21.00 -15.01
C GLN A 803 8.06 20.98 -13.50
N LEU A 804 7.39 21.87 -12.77
CA LEU A 804 7.42 21.90 -11.31
C LEU A 804 6.05 21.61 -10.69
N THR A 805 4.94 21.88 -11.37
CA THR A 805 3.61 21.51 -10.86
C THR A 805 2.78 20.87 -11.98
N ARG A 806 1.81 20.04 -11.60
CA ARG A 806 0.94 19.31 -12.52
C ARG A 806 -0.52 19.63 -12.28
N ASP A 807 -1.19 20.14 -13.31
CA ASP A 807 -2.61 20.43 -13.27
C ASP A 807 -3.41 19.13 -13.05
N GLY A 808 -4.23 19.13 -12.01
CA GLY A 808 -5.13 18.04 -11.65
C GLY A 808 -4.61 17.10 -10.56
N GLN A 809 -3.35 17.22 -10.13
CA GLN A 809 -2.67 16.13 -9.40
C GLN A 809 -2.29 16.40 -7.94
N GLY A 810 -2.45 17.62 -7.38
CA GLY A 810 -2.31 17.87 -5.93
C GLY A 810 -0.98 17.42 -5.29
N LEU A 811 0.11 17.37 -6.06
CA LEU A 811 1.39 16.73 -5.70
C LEU A 811 2.27 17.52 -4.71
N GLY A 812 1.69 18.41 -3.91
CA GLY A 812 2.39 19.12 -2.85
C GLY A 812 3.44 20.13 -3.34
N TYR A 813 4.70 19.90 -2.94
CA TYR A 813 5.82 20.84 -3.15
C TYR A 813 6.81 20.28 -4.16
N SER A 814 7.45 21.20 -4.84
CA SER A 814 8.57 20.92 -5.73
C SER A 814 9.60 22.04 -5.70
N SER A 815 10.82 21.70 -6.06
CA SER A 815 11.86 22.68 -6.27
C SER A 815 12.83 22.28 -7.38
N PHE A 816 13.47 23.30 -7.93
CA PHE A 816 14.67 23.16 -8.74
C PHE A 816 15.74 24.06 -8.18
N SER A 817 16.87 23.47 -7.78
CA SER A 817 17.90 24.15 -7.02
C SER A 817 19.27 24.05 -7.69
N ILE A 818 19.95 25.17 -7.77
CA ILE A 818 21.21 25.35 -8.49
C ILE A 818 22.33 25.60 -7.48
N PRO A 819 23.50 24.92 -7.62
CA PRO A 819 24.64 25.08 -6.74
C PRO A 819 25.14 26.52 -6.61
N PRO A 820 25.90 26.84 -5.54
CA PRO A 820 26.44 28.17 -5.38
C PRO A 820 27.36 28.59 -6.52
N ILE A 821 27.02 29.73 -7.14
CA ILE A 821 27.79 30.27 -8.25
C ILE A 821 28.73 31.35 -7.71
N LYS A 822 30.04 31.14 -7.88
CA LYS A 822 31.07 32.09 -7.44
C LYS A 822 30.86 33.49 -8.04
N ASP A 823 31.15 34.53 -7.26
CA ASP A 823 30.93 35.95 -7.57
C ASP A 823 29.46 36.43 -7.57
N SER A 824 28.48 35.57 -7.25
CA SER A 824 27.05 35.94 -7.11
C SER A 824 26.78 37.02 -6.07
N SER A 825 27.61 37.12 -5.02
CA SER A 825 27.51 38.18 -4.02
C SER A 825 27.78 39.60 -4.57
N ASN A 826 28.35 39.71 -5.77
CA ASN A 826 28.57 41.00 -6.45
C ASN A 826 27.34 41.48 -7.25
N GLY A 827 26.29 40.66 -7.32
CA GLY A 827 25.07 40.92 -8.07
C GLY A 827 24.91 39.99 -9.28
N PHE A 828 23.66 39.82 -9.70
CA PHE A 828 23.26 38.92 -10.77
C PHE A 828 22.01 39.43 -11.52
N THR A 829 21.78 38.88 -12.71
CA THR A 829 20.55 38.97 -13.49
C THR A 829 20.08 37.56 -13.81
N VAL A 830 18.78 37.31 -13.74
CA VAL A 830 18.16 36.04 -14.11
C VAL A 830 17.08 36.30 -15.14
N THR A 831 17.05 35.50 -16.20
CA THR A 831 15.97 35.48 -17.18
C THR A 831 15.53 34.05 -17.42
N PHE A 832 14.22 33.81 -17.52
CA PHE A 832 13.66 32.54 -17.92
C PHE A 832 12.29 32.76 -18.56
N ASP A 833 11.90 31.83 -19.42
CA ASP A 833 10.55 31.71 -19.91
C ASP A 833 9.73 30.81 -18.99
N TYR A 834 8.44 31.10 -18.87
CA TYR A 834 7.52 30.32 -18.07
C TYR A 834 6.23 30.04 -18.83
N GLU A 835 5.58 28.93 -18.48
CA GLU A 835 4.20 28.66 -18.83
C GLU A 835 3.42 28.28 -17.58
N LEU A 836 2.29 28.95 -17.37
CA LEU A 836 1.28 28.60 -16.37
C LEU A 836 0.01 28.14 -17.07
N PHE A 837 -0.53 26.99 -16.68
CA PHE A 837 -1.80 26.50 -17.20
C PHE A 837 -2.67 25.90 -16.11
N ASP A 838 -3.93 26.32 -16.08
CA ASP A 838 -4.96 25.77 -15.20
C ASP A 838 -6.14 25.33 -16.08
N SER A 839 -6.54 24.07 -15.96
CA SER A 839 -7.70 23.55 -16.69
C SER A 839 -9.01 24.05 -16.09
N GLN A 840 -10.05 24.08 -16.92
CA GLN A 840 -11.35 24.57 -16.50
C GLN A 840 -11.96 23.67 -15.40
N GLY A 841 -12.04 24.17 -14.16
CA GLY A 841 -12.33 23.35 -12.98
C GLY A 841 -13.28 23.97 -11.96
N SER A 842 -13.42 23.31 -10.80
CA SER A 842 -14.13 23.89 -9.62
C SER A 842 -13.17 24.53 -8.62
N ASN A 843 -11.86 24.32 -8.78
CA ASN A 843 -10.80 24.87 -7.94
C ASN A 843 -10.17 26.04 -8.68
N ASP A 844 -9.88 27.13 -7.97
CA ASP A 844 -9.11 28.24 -8.53
C ASP A 844 -7.62 27.86 -8.59
N PRO A 845 -6.79 28.37 -9.52
CA PRO A 845 -5.36 28.11 -9.54
C PRO A 845 -4.69 28.59 -8.24
N ALA A 846 -3.75 27.79 -7.74
CA ALA A 846 -2.94 28.01 -6.55
C ALA A 846 -1.79 26.98 -6.52
N ASP A 847 -0.76 27.11 -5.68
CA ASP A 847 -0.47 28.28 -4.82
C ASP A 847 0.56 29.21 -5.49
N GLY A 848 1.24 28.74 -6.54
CA GLY A 848 2.18 29.54 -7.34
C GLY A 848 3.62 29.08 -7.14
N PHE A 849 4.57 30.00 -7.28
CA PHE A 849 5.99 29.70 -7.13
C PHE A 849 6.82 30.92 -6.75
N SER A 850 8.04 30.68 -6.29
CA SER A 850 9.04 31.69 -5.95
C SER A 850 10.40 31.35 -6.56
N PHE A 851 11.17 32.38 -6.90
CA PHE A 851 12.60 32.27 -7.20
C PHE A 851 13.41 32.85 -6.03
N ASN A 852 14.36 32.09 -5.52
CA ASN A 852 15.05 32.36 -4.25
C ASN A 852 16.56 32.42 -4.44
N TYR A 853 17.21 33.33 -3.70
CA TYR A 853 18.67 33.39 -3.59
C TYR A 853 19.07 33.52 -2.13
N GLY A 854 19.73 32.49 -1.58
CA GLY A 854 19.91 32.37 -0.14
C GLY A 854 20.76 31.18 0.32
N ASN A 855 20.75 30.92 1.62
CA ASN A 855 21.53 29.83 2.24
C ASN A 855 20.75 28.52 2.42
N ALA A 856 19.64 28.35 1.70
CA ALA A 856 18.92 27.08 1.63
C ALA A 856 19.76 25.99 0.94
N GLN A 857 19.62 24.75 1.38
CA GLN A 857 20.34 23.62 0.79
C GLN A 857 19.73 23.22 -0.57
N LEU A 858 20.51 22.49 -1.38
CA LEU A 858 20.00 21.90 -2.61
C LEU A 858 18.90 20.87 -2.27
N GLY A 859 17.85 20.83 -3.07
CA GLY A 859 16.68 19.96 -2.89
C GLY A 859 15.66 20.43 -1.85
N GLU A 860 15.91 21.54 -1.15
CA GLU A 860 14.96 22.07 -0.17
C GLU A 860 13.63 22.46 -0.85
N LEU A 861 12.52 22.02 -0.24
CA LEU A 861 11.15 22.28 -0.71
C LEU A 861 10.61 23.52 0.01
N GLY A 862 10.88 24.70 -0.55
CA GLY A 862 10.35 25.97 -0.03
C GLY A 862 8.85 26.14 -0.26
N GLY A 863 8.28 27.19 0.32
CA GLY A 863 6.94 27.65 0.00
C GLY A 863 6.86 28.37 -1.36
N ALA A 864 5.67 28.35 -1.96
CA ALA A 864 5.33 29.22 -3.09
C ALA A 864 5.23 30.69 -2.64
N GLU A 865 4.55 30.93 -1.51
CA GLU A 865 4.42 32.22 -0.83
C GLU A 865 5.45 32.33 0.31
N GLU A 866 6.06 33.50 0.51
CA GLU A 866 7.14 33.81 1.48
C GLU A 866 8.47 33.05 1.24
N GLY A 867 8.66 32.48 0.05
CA GLY A 867 9.91 31.84 -0.40
C GLY A 867 10.28 30.62 0.44
N MET A 868 11.43 30.65 1.12
CA MET A 868 11.89 29.57 2.00
C MET A 868 11.22 29.59 3.40
N ALA A 869 9.92 29.91 3.46
CA ALA A 869 9.09 29.78 4.66
C ALA A 869 8.39 28.42 4.70
N LYS A 870 8.03 27.94 5.91
CA LYS A 870 7.28 26.69 6.02
C LYS A 870 5.84 26.87 5.48
N PRO A 871 5.28 25.86 4.80
CA PRO A 871 4.07 26.06 4.00
C PRO A 871 2.75 26.27 4.74
N ASP A 872 2.75 26.16 6.06
CA ASP A 872 1.61 26.38 6.96
C ASP A 872 1.56 27.81 7.53
N GLY A 873 2.37 28.73 6.98
CA GLY A 873 2.65 30.02 7.62
C GLY A 873 3.52 29.86 8.88
N GLY A 874 4.23 28.75 8.97
CA GLY A 874 5.18 28.42 10.03
C GLY A 874 6.51 29.17 9.88
N PRO A 875 7.43 28.99 10.85
CA PRO A 875 8.73 29.67 10.81
C PRO A 875 9.52 29.28 9.56
N ILE A 876 10.41 30.18 9.13
CA ILE A 876 11.45 29.99 8.10
C ILE A 876 12.02 28.55 8.15
N VAL A 877 12.24 27.92 6.99
CA VAL A 877 12.84 26.59 6.87
C VAL A 877 14.09 26.49 7.75
N ASP A 878 14.20 25.42 8.54
CA ASP A 878 15.18 25.33 9.62
C ASP A 878 16.61 25.44 9.07
N GLY A 879 17.33 26.49 9.46
CA GLY A 879 18.70 26.74 9.01
C GLY A 879 18.84 27.83 7.95
N VAL A 880 17.74 28.27 7.34
CA VAL A 880 17.73 29.44 6.44
C VAL A 880 17.78 30.72 7.28
N THR A 881 18.82 31.53 7.07
CA THR A 881 19.03 32.81 7.74
C THR A 881 19.14 33.98 6.78
N GLU A 882 19.42 33.72 5.51
CA GLU A 882 19.55 34.71 4.45
C GLU A 882 18.80 34.19 3.22
N ASN A 883 17.76 34.88 2.77
CA ASN A 883 17.03 34.54 1.56
C ASN A 883 16.42 35.80 0.93
N LEU A 884 16.58 35.97 -0.38
CA LEU A 884 15.83 36.96 -1.16
C LEU A 884 14.87 36.21 -2.08
N SER A 885 13.58 36.50 -1.98
CA SER A 885 12.51 35.79 -2.68
C SER A 885 11.77 36.70 -3.66
N PHE A 886 11.45 36.16 -4.83
CA PHE A 886 10.70 36.80 -5.90
C PHE A 886 9.48 35.93 -6.23
N GLU A 887 8.29 36.37 -5.81
CA GLU A 887 7.13 35.49 -5.67
C GLU A 887 6.05 35.79 -6.69
N VAL A 888 5.39 34.70 -7.11
CA VAL A 888 4.27 34.67 -8.02
C VAL A 888 3.14 33.89 -7.36
N ASP A 889 2.32 34.58 -6.59
CA ASP A 889 1.15 34.00 -5.92
C ASP A 889 -0.04 33.93 -6.89
N THR A 890 -0.46 32.71 -7.20
CA THR A 890 -1.59 32.46 -8.12
C THR A 890 -2.92 32.29 -7.39
N TRP A 891 -2.91 32.12 -6.07
CA TRP A 891 -4.07 31.76 -5.28
C TRP A 891 -5.12 32.89 -5.24
N ARG A 892 -6.37 32.54 -5.56
CA ARG A 892 -7.48 33.51 -5.65
C ARG A 892 -8.37 33.52 -4.41
N ASN A 893 -7.74 33.56 -3.24
CA ASN A 893 -8.43 33.64 -1.95
C ASN A 893 -9.00 35.04 -1.61
N GLY A 894 -8.63 36.07 -2.38
CA GLY A 894 -9.03 37.46 -2.15
C GLY A 894 -8.31 38.12 -0.96
N ASP A 895 -7.18 37.57 -0.54
CA ASP A 895 -6.27 38.15 0.44
C ASP A 895 -5.64 39.45 -0.12
N PRO A 896 -5.41 40.46 0.73
CA PRO A 896 -4.54 41.60 0.41
C PRO A 896 -3.20 41.26 -0.24
N GLU A 897 -2.66 40.07 -0.03
CA GLU A 897 -1.31 39.63 -0.45
C GLU A 897 -1.31 38.86 -1.78
N GLN A 898 -2.48 38.70 -2.41
CA GLN A 898 -2.62 38.12 -3.76
C GLN A 898 -1.85 38.93 -4.83
N GLY A 899 -0.75 38.39 -5.37
CA GLY A 899 -0.06 38.99 -6.52
C GLY A 899 1.43 38.68 -6.64
N LEU A 900 2.21 39.68 -7.06
CA LEU A 900 3.65 39.56 -7.26
C LEU A 900 4.39 40.32 -6.17
N ASN A 901 5.41 39.70 -5.55
CA ASN A 901 6.14 40.33 -4.47
C ASN A 901 7.68 40.14 -4.57
N ILE A 902 8.40 41.01 -3.85
CA ILE A 902 9.78 40.77 -3.44
C ILE A 902 9.76 40.73 -1.92
N SER A 903 10.22 39.63 -1.33
CA SER A 903 10.27 39.39 0.10
C SER A 903 11.64 38.80 0.50
N GLY A 904 11.81 38.40 1.76
CA GLY A 904 13.01 37.67 2.15
C GLY A 904 13.24 37.55 3.65
N VAL A 905 14.39 36.99 3.99
CA VAL A 905 14.89 36.76 5.34
C VAL A 905 16.30 37.32 5.44
N GLY A 906 16.60 38.05 6.52
CA GLY A 906 17.96 38.50 6.86
C GLY A 906 18.24 38.27 8.34
N ASP A 907 19.42 37.73 8.67
CA ASP A 907 19.79 37.31 10.04
C ASP A 907 18.73 36.39 10.71
N GLY A 908 18.00 35.58 9.92
CA GLY A 908 16.93 34.68 10.39
C GLY A 908 15.64 35.39 10.79
N VAL A 909 15.41 36.61 10.31
CA VAL A 909 14.20 37.40 10.54
C VAL A 909 13.60 37.81 9.19
N GLU A 910 12.29 37.65 9.03
CA GLU A 910 11.54 38.11 7.85
C GLU A 910 11.72 39.63 7.62
N LEU A 911 11.95 40.01 6.37
CA LEU A 911 12.22 41.39 5.94
C LEU A 911 10.95 42.20 5.62
N ASP A 912 9.76 41.65 5.90
CA ASP A 912 8.46 42.08 5.38
C ASP A 912 8.44 42.14 3.82
N GLN A 913 7.27 42.36 3.23
CA GLN A 913 7.15 42.58 1.77
C GLN A 913 7.86 43.87 1.34
N LEU A 914 8.99 43.74 0.63
CA LEU A 914 9.84 44.84 0.16
C LEU A 914 9.22 45.58 -1.03
N ALA A 915 8.57 44.85 -1.93
CA ALA A 915 7.76 45.37 -3.02
C ALA A 915 6.59 44.43 -3.30
N PHE A 916 5.45 44.99 -3.72
CA PHE A 916 4.24 44.21 -3.95
C PHE A 916 3.33 44.88 -4.98
N GLU A 917 2.76 44.08 -5.88
CA GLU A 917 1.73 44.47 -6.85
C GLU A 917 0.56 43.48 -6.73
N ASN A 918 -0.58 43.99 -6.25
CA ASN A 918 -1.77 43.18 -5.99
C ASN A 918 -2.57 42.94 -7.27
N GLY A 919 -2.94 41.69 -7.53
CA GLY A 919 -3.87 41.35 -8.60
C GLY A 919 -3.87 39.89 -8.99
N ILE A 920 -4.83 39.52 -9.84
CA ILE A 920 -4.96 38.16 -10.38
C ILE A 920 -3.78 37.89 -11.32
N ILE A 921 -3.09 36.76 -11.11
CA ILE A 921 -2.00 36.28 -11.95
C ILE A 921 -2.50 35.39 -13.09
N LEU A 922 -3.31 34.38 -12.75
CA LEU A 922 -3.88 33.39 -13.65
C LEU A 922 -5.42 33.30 -13.47
N GLU A 923 -6.18 33.23 -14.56
CA GLU A 923 -7.62 32.97 -14.50
C GLU A 923 -7.95 31.48 -14.64
N ASP A 924 -9.06 31.03 -14.03
CA ASP A 924 -9.65 29.69 -14.23
C ASP A 924 -9.72 29.31 -15.72
N GLY A 925 -9.21 28.14 -16.08
CA GLY A 925 -9.28 27.60 -17.43
C GLY A 925 -8.47 28.40 -18.44
N SER A 926 -7.38 29.04 -18.01
CA SER A 926 -6.53 29.87 -18.86
C SER A 926 -5.06 29.43 -18.85
N ARG A 927 -4.35 29.91 -19.87
CA ARG A 927 -2.90 29.72 -20.04
C ARG A 927 -2.22 31.07 -20.08
N LYS A 928 -1.07 31.20 -19.43
CA LYS A 928 -0.18 32.36 -19.50
C LYS A 928 1.22 31.88 -19.83
N GLU A 929 1.86 32.58 -20.74
CA GLU A 929 3.23 32.34 -21.16
C GLU A 929 3.93 33.69 -21.27
N GLY A 930 5.22 33.71 -20.98
CA GLY A 930 6.03 34.92 -21.10
C GLY A 930 7.40 34.75 -20.46
N THR A 931 8.06 35.87 -20.23
CA THR A 931 9.43 35.90 -19.70
C THR A 931 9.44 36.64 -18.37
N MET A 932 10.28 36.18 -17.44
CA MET A 932 10.59 36.88 -16.19
C MET A 932 12.04 37.37 -16.21
N GLU A 933 12.26 38.58 -15.69
CA GLU A 933 13.57 39.20 -15.53
C GLU A 933 13.74 39.63 -14.07
N ILE A 934 14.73 39.04 -13.40
CA ILE A 934 15.10 39.34 -12.02
C ILE A 934 16.51 39.90 -12.02
N SER A 935 16.80 40.89 -11.17
CA SER A 935 18.18 41.27 -10.91
C SER A 935 18.38 41.73 -9.47
N TRP A 936 19.57 41.54 -8.96
CA TRP A 936 19.97 42.06 -7.66
C TRP A 936 21.41 42.57 -7.70
N SER A 937 21.69 43.67 -7.03
CA SER A 937 23.07 44.06 -6.72
C SER A 937 23.17 44.73 -5.35
N PRO A 938 24.34 44.66 -4.69
CA PRO A 938 24.54 45.36 -3.42
C PRO A 938 24.47 46.89 -3.53
N GLN A 939 24.48 47.47 -4.74
CA GLN A 939 24.37 48.92 -4.95
C GLN A 939 22.97 49.41 -5.30
N SER A 940 22.21 48.62 -6.06
CA SER A 940 20.89 48.99 -6.59
C SER A 940 19.73 48.30 -5.87
N GLY A 941 19.97 47.20 -5.16
CA GLY A 941 18.91 46.37 -4.59
C GLY A 941 18.30 45.43 -5.64
N ALA A 942 17.10 44.93 -5.37
CA ALA A 942 16.38 43.94 -6.17
C ALA A 942 15.46 44.58 -7.22
N SER A 943 15.36 43.98 -8.40
CA SER A 943 14.39 44.33 -9.43
C SER A 943 13.71 43.05 -9.92
N PHE A 944 12.42 43.15 -10.26
CA PHE A 944 11.61 42.03 -10.72
C PHE A 944 10.59 42.52 -11.73
N LYS A 945 10.66 41.98 -12.94
CA LYS A 945 9.80 42.32 -14.05
C LYS A 945 9.24 41.05 -14.66
N THR A 946 7.95 41.03 -14.92
CA THR A 946 7.28 39.91 -15.60
C THR A 946 6.55 40.40 -16.84
N GLU A 947 6.44 39.54 -17.84
CA GLU A 947 5.57 39.76 -19.00
C GLU A 947 4.66 38.54 -19.20
N GLY A 948 3.47 38.74 -19.78
CA GLY A 948 2.54 37.64 -20.12
C GLY A 948 1.48 37.29 -19.07
N LEU A 949 1.69 37.63 -17.79
CA LEU A 949 0.71 37.41 -16.72
C LEU A 949 -0.48 38.38 -16.83
N THR A 950 -1.58 38.11 -16.13
CA THR A 950 -2.71 39.06 -16.04
C THR A 950 -2.33 40.32 -15.26
N THR A 951 -1.61 40.16 -14.15
CA THR A 951 -0.96 41.22 -13.39
C THR A 951 0.54 41.00 -13.47
N ASN A 952 1.31 42.03 -13.82
CA ASN A 952 2.75 41.92 -14.04
C ASN A 952 3.53 42.83 -13.09
N ALA A 953 4.72 42.41 -12.70
CA ALA A 953 5.65 43.19 -11.90
C ALA A 953 6.47 44.13 -12.79
N ASP A 954 6.79 45.30 -12.23
CA ASP A 954 7.75 46.27 -12.78
C ASP A 954 8.45 46.96 -11.61
N PHE A 955 9.05 46.14 -10.73
CA PHE A 955 9.79 46.59 -9.57
C PHE A 955 11.24 46.86 -9.98
N ALA A 956 11.75 48.05 -9.66
CA ALA A 956 13.10 48.45 -10.00
C ALA A 956 13.80 49.06 -8.78
N ASP A 957 15.04 48.60 -8.54
CA ASP A 957 15.95 49.13 -7.52
C ASP A 957 15.36 49.15 -6.09
N ILE A 958 14.68 48.07 -5.70
CA ILE A 958 14.08 47.89 -4.37
C ILE A 958 15.18 47.61 -3.35
N GLU A 959 15.29 48.46 -2.33
CA GLU A 959 16.28 48.26 -1.26
C GLU A 959 16.03 46.94 -0.53
N THR A 960 17.09 46.13 -0.33
CA THR A 960 17.06 44.87 0.42
C THR A 960 17.80 45.04 1.75
N PRO A 961 17.23 45.75 2.75
CA PRO A 961 17.89 45.98 4.02
C PRO A 961 18.13 44.64 4.74
N ASP A 962 19.24 44.55 5.46
CA ASP A 962 19.58 43.43 6.34
C ASP A 962 19.80 42.06 5.66
N PHE A 963 19.61 41.93 4.34
CA PHE A 963 20.07 40.79 3.54
C PHE A 963 21.58 40.85 3.28
N THR A 964 22.28 39.74 3.51
CA THR A 964 23.72 39.57 3.28
C THR A 964 23.97 38.48 2.24
N ALA A 965 24.29 38.88 1.01
CA ALA A 965 24.68 37.94 -0.04
C ALA A 965 26.05 37.30 0.23
N ASP A 966 26.19 36.02 -0.13
CA ASP A 966 27.45 35.26 -0.09
C ASP A 966 27.58 34.42 -1.36
N ASP A 967 28.81 34.20 -1.83
CA ASP A 967 29.08 33.35 -3.01
C ASP A 967 28.73 31.86 -2.76
N GLY A 968 28.52 31.47 -1.50
CA GLY A 968 28.03 30.16 -1.09
C GLY A 968 26.51 30.02 -1.09
N HIS A 969 25.74 31.04 -1.50
CA HIS A 969 24.29 30.96 -1.63
C HIS A 969 23.86 30.20 -2.89
N THR A 970 22.79 29.44 -2.78
CA THR A 970 22.12 28.70 -3.87
C THR A 970 21.06 29.56 -4.55
N PHE A 971 20.64 29.14 -5.74
CA PHE A 971 19.44 29.66 -6.40
C PHE A 971 18.36 28.58 -6.43
N ILE A 972 17.13 28.88 -6.04
CA ILE A 972 16.07 27.86 -5.90
C ILE A 972 14.74 28.36 -6.46
N PHE A 973 14.16 27.64 -7.41
CA PHE A 973 12.74 27.71 -7.69
C PHE A 973 12.00 26.83 -6.69
N SER A 974 10.98 27.36 -6.03
CA SER A 974 10.09 26.60 -5.14
C SER A 974 8.65 26.77 -5.60
N ALA A 975 7.93 25.69 -5.79
CA ALA A 975 6.54 25.71 -6.24
C ALA A 975 5.66 24.81 -5.36
N ARG A 976 4.37 25.11 -5.34
CA ARG A 976 3.39 24.37 -4.55
C ARG A 976 2.04 24.29 -5.25
N VAL A 977 1.41 23.13 -5.09
CA VAL A 977 -0.03 22.92 -5.23
C VAL A 977 -0.61 22.35 -3.93
N GLY A 978 -1.47 23.11 -3.25
CA GLY A 978 -2.22 22.65 -2.07
C GLY A 978 -3.49 21.87 -2.45
N GLY A 979 -4.61 22.59 -2.63
CA GLY A 979 -5.93 22.04 -3.03
C GLY A 979 -6.43 22.52 -4.40
N ALA A 980 -5.53 23.11 -5.16
CA ALA A 980 -5.74 23.84 -6.40
C ALA A 980 -4.63 23.46 -7.37
N ASN A 981 -4.92 23.54 -8.67
CA ASN A 981 -4.28 22.67 -9.66
C ASN A 981 -3.80 23.50 -10.85
N MET A 982 -2.49 23.50 -11.10
CA MET A 982 -1.88 24.28 -12.19
C MET A 982 -0.60 23.62 -12.66
N ASP A 983 -0.35 23.63 -13.97
CA ASP A 983 0.96 23.34 -14.54
C ASP A 983 1.87 24.57 -14.44
N LEU A 984 3.11 24.36 -14.00
CA LEU A 984 4.21 25.32 -14.09
C LEU A 984 5.34 24.69 -14.87
N PHE A 985 5.67 25.30 -16.01
CA PHE A 985 6.88 25.00 -16.77
C PHE A 985 7.85 26.18 -16.73
N ILE A 986 9.14 25.87 -16.66
CA ILE A 986 10.27 26.79 -16.77
C ILE A 986 11.16 26.34 -17.93
N ASP A 987 11.64 27.31 -18.70
CA ASP A 987 12.47 27.09 -19.89
C ASP A 987 13.44 28.27 -20.10
N ASN A 988 14.50 28.07 -20.89
CA ASN A 988 15.50 29.09 -21.25
C ASN A 988 16.06 29.87 -20.05
N LEU A 989 16.41 29.16 -18.97
CA LEU A 989 16.92 29.76 -17.75
C LEU A 989 18.36 30.23 -17.95
N VAL A 990 18.61 31.50 -17.66
CA VAL A 990 19.93 32.12 -17.68
C VAL A 990 20.14 32.95 -16.43
N ILE A 991 21.16 32.61 -15.65
CA ILE A 991 21.71 33.42 -14.56
C ILE A 991 23.03 34.02 -15.06
N SER A 992 23.20 35.33 -14.91
CA SER A 992 24.39 36.08 -15.29
C SER A 992 24.93 36.88 -14.09
N LEU A 993 26.23 36.78 -13.82
CA LEU A 993 26.91 37.29 -12.64
C LEU A 993 27.74 38.54 -12.95
N GLY A 994 27.81 39.40 -11.94
CA GLY A 994 28.69 40.55 -11.88
C GLY A 994 27.92 41.86 -11.79
N SER A 995 28.59 42.87 -11.25
CA SER A 995 28.05 44.22 -11.22
C SER A 995 27.76 44.68 -12.66
N LEU A 996 26.49 44.86 -13.01
CA LEU A 996 26.09 45.80 -14.04
C LEU A 996 26.53 47.20 -13.55
N GLY A 997 27.80 47.51 -13.77
CA GLY A 997 28.30 48.87 -13.74
C GLY A 997 27.66 49.61 -14.90
N ALA A 998 26.43 50.11 -14.68
CA ALA A 998 25.50 50.61 -15.69
C ALA A 998 25.07 49.52 -16.70
N PRO A 999 23.85 49.61 -17.26
CA PRO A 999 23.45 48.73 -18.36
C PRO A 999 24.52 48.78 -19.46
N PHE A 1000 24.98 47.61 -19.89
CA PHE A 1000 25.75 47.48 -21.11
C PHE A 1000 24.91 48.07 -22.25
N GLN A 1001 25.33 49.20 -22.79
CA GLN A 1001 24.55 49.96 -23.76
C GLN A 1001 25.49 50.57 -24.78
N ILE A 1002 25.15 50.43 -26.06
CA ILE A 1002 25.72 51.26 -27.12
C ILE A 1002 25.24 52.71 -26.86
N THR A 1003 26.15 53.56 -26.38
CA THR A 1003 25.87 54.94 -25.97
C THR A 1003 25.90 55.92 -27.13
N ASP A 1004 26.64 55.62 -28.20
CA ASP A 1004 26.70 56.46 -29.39
C ASP A 1004 26.99 55.66 -30.66
N ILE A 1005 26.39 56.11 -31.77
CA ILE A 1005 26.67 55.61 -33.13
C ILE A 1005 26.87 56.84 -34.03
N ASP A 1006 28.13 57.14 -34.36
CA ASP A 1006 28.50 58.30 -35.18
C ASP A 1006 29.03 57.88 -36.55
N LYS A 1007 28.30 58.24 -37.61
CA LYS A 1007 28.69 57.93 -38.99
C LYS A 1007 29.43 59.10 -39.64
N GLN A 1008 30.67 58.85 -40.07
CA GLN A 1008 31.51 59.82 -40.79
C GLN A 1008 31.96 59.26 -42.16
N GLY A 1009 31.17 59.54 -43.20
CA GLY A 1009 31.48 59.03 -44.54
C GLY A 1009 31.16 57.54 -44.65
N SER A 1010 32.16 56.71 -44.96
CA SER A 1010 32.05 55.24 -44.97
C SER A 1010 32.37 54.59 -43.63
N GLU A 1011 32.82 55.36 -42.64
CA GLU A 1011 33.14 54.84 -41.30
C GLU A 1011 31.96 55.06 -40.34
N VAL A 1012 31.71 54.07 -39.49
CA VAL A 1012 30.76 54.14 -38.37
C VAL A 1012 31.51 53.87 -37.08
N ASN A 1013 31.49 54.83 -36.16
CA ASN A 1013 32.04 54.66 -34.82
C ASN A 1013 30.92 54.22 -33.88
N LEU A 1014 31.09 53.05 -33.27
CA LEU A 1014 30.22 52.47 -32.27
C LEU A 1014 30.87 52.68 -30.90
N THR A 1015 30.19 53.32 -29.97
CA THR A 1015 30.67 53.50 -28.59
C THR A 1015 29.70 52.86 -27.62
N TRP A 1016 30.21 52.13 -26.64
CA TRP A 1016 29.42 51.47 -25.60
C TRP A 1016 30.03 51.63 -24.22
N THR A 1017 29.20 51.46 -23.18
CA THR A 1017 29.67 51.29 -21.80
C THR A 1017 30.47 50.00 -21.68
N SER A 1018 31.69 50.06 -21.17
CA SER A 1018 32.58 48.91 -21.07
C SER A 1018 33.21 48.80 -19.68
N SER A 1019 33.60 47.61 -19.26
CA SER A 1019 34.43 47.44 -18.06
C SER A 1019 35.91 47.41 -18.44
N PRO A 1020 36.82 47.97 -17.61
CA PRO A 1020 38.26 47.86 -17.85
C PRO A 1020 38.74 46.40 -17.89
N ASN A 1021 39.74 46.13 -18.74
CA ASN A 1021 40.35 44.82 -18.95
C ASN A 1021 39.40 43.75 -19.51
N ARG A 1022 38.50 44.13 -20.42
CA ARG A 1022 37.59 43.23 -21.14
C ARG A 1022 37.95 43.11 -22.63
N VAL A 1023 37.50 42.05 -23.29
CA VAL A 1023 37.50 41.88 -24.76
C VAL A 1023 36.06 41.90 -25.23
N TYR A 1024 35.78 42.46 -26.41
CA TYR A 1024 34.44 42.54 -26.99
C TYR A 1024 34.43 41.98 -28.41
N LEU A 1025 33.38 41.23 -28.72
CA LEU A 1025 33.00 40.80 -30.06
C LEU A 1025 32.06 41.84 -30.65
N VAL A 1026 32.28 42.21 -31.91
CA VAL A 1026 31.44 43.11 -32.69
C VAL A 1026 30.95 42.36 -33.92
N GLU A 1027 29.64 42.28 -34.07
CA GLU A 1027 28.97 41.66 -35.21
C GLU A 1027 28.06 42.66 -35.89
N ARG A 1028 27.70 42.39 -37.16
CA ARG A 1028 26.74 43.20 -37.90
C ARG A 1028 25.76 42.36 -38.73
N SER A 1029 24.55 42.86 -38.90
CA SER A 1029 23.52 42.24 -39.76
C SER A 1029 22.76 43.29 -40.57
N GLU A 1030 22.16 42.88 -41.68
CA GLU A 1030 21.22 43.70 -42.46
C GLU A 1030 19.75 43.56 -41.98
N SER A 1031 19.49 42.66 -41.02
CA SER A 1031 18.19 42.39 -40.39
C SER A 1031 18.28 42.38 -38.85
N LEU A 1032 17.18 42.73 -38.17
CA LEU A 1032 17.01 42.56 -36.71
C LEU A 1032 16.17 41.33 -36.36
N GLU A 1033 15.54 40.68 -37.36
CA GLU A 1033 14.70 39.52 -37.12
C GLU A 1033 15.62 38.33 -36.80
N ASN A 1034 15.64 37.96 -35.53
CA ASN A 1034 16.08 36.68 -35.02
C ASN A 1034 14.77 35.89 -34.85
N ASP A 1035 14.30 35.17 -35.86
CA ASP A 1035 13.16 34.27 -35.66
C ASP A 1035 13.71 32.98 -35.03
N GLY A 1036 13.24 32.66 -33.82
CA GLY A 1036 13.57 31.43 -33.11
C GLY A 1036 13.02 30.16 -33.77
N THR A 1037 12.96 30.11 -35.11
CA THR A 1037 12.47 28.96 -35.87
C THR A 1037 13.32 28.57 -37.08
N ASP A 1038 14.49 29.18 -37.33
CA ASP A 1038 15.31 28.83 -38.51
C ASP A 1038 16.49 27.90 -38.17
N SER A 1039 16.19 26.61 -38.01
CA SER A 1039 17.17 25.55 -38.27
C SER A 1039 17.31 25.35 -39.79
N ASN A 1040 18.21 26.15 -40.37
CA ASN A 1040 18.94 25.95 -41.61
C ASN A 1040 18.37 24.90 -42.60
N ARG A 1041 17.44 25.29 -43.49
CA ARG A 1041 17.14 24.49 -44.71
C ARG A 1041 17.04 25.22 -46.05
N ASP A 1042 16.89 26.55 -46.11
CA ASP A 1042 16.43 27.18 -47.36
C ASP A 1042 17.32 28.30 -47.95
N GLY A 1043 18.46 28.63 -47.35
CA GLY A 1043 19.52 29.40 -48.02
C GLY A 1043 19.16 30.84 -48.46
N ASP A 1044 18.34 31.58 -47.71
CA ASP A 1044 18.04 33.00 -47.97
C ASP A 1044 18.23 33.88 -46.70
N PHE A 1045 19.35 34.63 -46.71
CA PHE A 1045 19.79 35.79 -45.91
C PHE A 1045 19.15 36.14 -44.54
N GLY A 1046 19.94 35.89 -43.48
CA GLY A 1046 19.83 36.50 -42.15
C GLY A 1046 21.04 36.27 -41.22
N PHE A 1047 22.28 36.30 -41.72
CA PHE A 1047 23.47 36.08 -40.86
C PHE A 1047 23.93 37.34 -40.13
N TRP A 1048 24.24 37.23 -38.84
CA TRP A 1048 25.15 38.13 -38.14
C TRP A 1048 26.58 37.83 -38.62
N GLU A 1049 27.22 38.79 -39.26
CA GLU A 1049 28.62 38.74 -39.71
C GLU A 1049 29.51 39.23 -38.57
N GLU A 1050 30.43 38.37 -38.09
CA GLU A 1050 31.53 38.78 -37.22
C GLU A 1050 32.40 39.85 -37.91
N VAL A 1051 32.58 40.99 -37.25
CA VAL A 1051 33.40 42.10 -37.73
C VAL A 1051 34.77 42.12 -37.04
N ASP A 1052 34.80 41.89 -35.72
CA ASP A 1052 36.02 41.81 -34.90
C ASP A 1052 35.69 41.11 -33.56
N ASP A 1053 36.46 40.11 -33.17
CA ASP A 1053 36.32 39.31 -31.95
C ASP A 1053 37.29 39.72 -30.82
N GLY A 1054 38.17 40.70 -31.09
CA GLY A 1054 39.33 41.04 -30.27
C GLY A 1054 39.33 42.46 -29.70
N VAL A 1055 38.17 43.13 -29.58
CA VAL A 1055 38.13 44.55 -29.21
C VAL A 1055 38.40 44.74 -27.71
N ILE A 1056 39.65 45.07 -27.36
CA ILE A 1056 40.05 45.29 -25.96
C ILE A 1056 39.49 46.62 -25.42
N SER A 1057 38.90 46.55 -24.23
CA SER A 1057 38.34 47.68 -23.48
C SER A 1057 39.32 48.85 -23.33
N GLN A 1058 38.82 50.08 -23.47
CA GLN A 1058 39.62 51.31 -23.29
C GLN A 1058 39.38 52.02 -21.93
N GLY A 1059 38.58 51.43 -21.05
CA GLY A 1059 38.18 51.98 -19.76
C GLY A 1059 36.68 51.76 -19.53
N ASP A 1060 36.01 52.76 -18.97
CA ASP A 1060 34.56 52.72 -18.69
C ASP A 1060 33.70 52.89 -19.96
N GLU A 1061 34.31 53.26 -21.09
CA GLU A 1061 33.72 53.28 -22.43
C GLU A 1061 34.72 52.76 -23.46
N THR A 1062 34.22 52.06 -24.47
CA THR A 1062 35.03 51.54 -25.59
C THR A 1062 34.39 51.96 -26.91
N THR A 1063 35.24 52.32 -27.88
CA THR A 1063 34.82 52.72 -29.23
C THR A 1063 35.48 51.83 -30.27
N PHE A 1064 34.68 51.28 -31.18
CA PHE A 1064 35.11 50.52 -32.36
C PHE A 1064 34.66 51.22 -33.65
N THR A 1065 35.44 51.07 -34.73
CA THR A 1065 35.15 51.68 -36.03
C THR A 1065 34.91 50.59 -37.06
N ASP A 1066 33.70 50.50 -37.60
CA ASP A 1066 33.34 49.66 -38.75
C ASP A 1066 33.34 50.46 -40.07
N GLU A 1067 33.70 49.84 -41.18
CA GLU A 1067 33.62 50.41 -42.53
C GLU A 1067 32.40 49.86 -43.29
N ILE A 1068 31.40 50.72 -43.55
CA ILE A 1068 30.26 50.41 -44.42
C ILE A 1068 30.55 50.89 -45.84
N PHE A 1069 30.48 49.95 -46.79
CA PHE A 1069 30.69 50.22 -48.22
C PHE A 1069 29.42 50.58 -48.99
N ASP A 1070 28.22 50.32 -48.44
CA ASP A 1070 26.94 50.58 -49.09
C ASP A 1070 25.95 51.34 -48.18
N ASP A 1071 25.87 52.65 -48.41
CA ASP A 1071 24.95 53.58 -47.71
C ASP A 1071 23.46 53.32 -47.96
N SER A 1072 23.10 52.43 -48.89
CA SER A 1072 21.70 52.14 -49.21
C SER A 1072 21.08 51.07 -48.32
N LYS A 1073 21.88 50.38 -47.49
CA LYS A 1073 21.45 49.29 -46.63
C LYS A 1073 21.25 49.76 -45.18
N LYS A 1074 20.31 49.10 -44.49
CA LYS A 1074 20.26 49.17 -43.03
C LYS A 1074 21.28 48.18 -42.50
N VAL A 1075 22.05 48.60 -41.52
CA VAL A 1075 23.02 47.76 -40.82
C VAL A 1075 22.73 47.90 -39.33
N PHE A 1076 22.70 46.76 -38.66
CA PHE A 1076 22.55 46.61 -37.23
C PHE A 1076 23.87 46.08 -36.69
N TRP A 1077 24.23 46.48 -35.48
CA TRP A 1077 25.41 45.97 -34.80
C TRP A 1077 25.01 45.35 -33.48
N ARG A 1078 25.69 44.26 -33.13
CA ARG A 1078 25.66 43.62 -31.84
C ARG A 1078 27.08 43.69 -31.29
N VAL A 1079 27.19 44.06 -30.02
CA VAL A 1079 28.46 44.03 -29.30
C VAL A 1079 28.26 43.09 -28.13
N THR A 1080 29.17 42.14 -27.96
CA THR A 1080 29.11 41.11 -26.93
C THR A 1080 30.38 41.21 -26.09
N ASP A 1081 30.24 41.17 -24.77
CA ASP A 1081 31.39 41.18 -23.86
C ASP A 1081 31.96 39.77 -23.72
N MET A 1082 33.17 39.56 -24.26
CA MET A 1082 33.83 38.26 -24.40
C MET A 1082 34.69 37.89 -23.18
N GLY A 1083 34.59 38.62 -22.07
CA GLY A 1083 35.36 38.27 -20.88
C GLY A 1083 36.58 39.14 -20.65
N LYS A 1084 37.50 38.70 -19.76
CA LYS A 1084 38.71 39.46 -19.42
C LYS A 1084 39.74 39.34 -20.54
N ALA A 1085 40.44 40.44 -20.85
CA ALA A 1085 41.61 40.37 -21.72
C ALA A 1085 42.76 39.66 -20.99
N GLU A 1086 43.25 38.55 -21.55
CA GLU A 1086 44.45 37.82 -21.08
C GLU A 1086 45.77 38.58 -21.34
#